data_AF-A0A5C3KB69-F1
#
_entry.id   AF-A0A5C3KB69-F1
#
_cell.length_a   1.000
_cell.length_b   1.000
_cell.length_c   1.000
_cell.angle_alpha   90.00
_cell.angle_beta   90.00
_cell.angle_gamma   90.00
#
_symmetry.space_group_name_H-M   'P 1'
#
loop_
_entity.id
_entity.type
_entity.pdbx_description
1 polymer ?
#
loop_
_entity_poly.entity_id
_entity_poly.type
_entity_poly.pdbx_seq_one_letter_code
_entity_poly.pdbx_strand_id
1 'polypeptide(L)'
;MAFRETVSVVGSIRSILDNYPYCVGLWREILQNSDDAKAVKQVFVDLGFEITRPPTYIINMLRAGHSNRTKFLTPETAAKELKNNYIAKLQLPATRRNIPFSTILDYLLSANAPANIIGIPIVPVASGEFVALSAASHTETHTLLEEGDAAVFSECDRGAVYLHLLSPSVASLFRQYGPSVLNVNALNPDRVLKYLSSHPTRASRNLTTDTPDSSSIAFLSSFWQWFNNCAFRGQLRPKLSPLYLIPCSQRLRQAEYPVFKIAPNDPILIQLLSGMGVPILSPTFQALSVSVLEAFGLLKEINDVHALLDHLHRSPSTTSKLSENDAKLLLKHFVNNFPNSKALRGAFTWNQQRTLKALPIFPVTSMDRNTGAKTKKWSPLTTSRFYDVNSNNILPEIYDTTFLFAEGLIDYTMMQYSELDVLNLSLQHNCLPSQSPVILKSIMVVLASQGERLSTQVVESLKKSKFLCAANGSLAAPEDLIDPSNPLYPLYSTERHRIPSTSNPIQSETVEAVAKLKLLNRAMTVKNVTDRIHWISNNHDNPEYIDKSLQLLRIIDEQGYHCGSLTLDPSLKWIPTRDNKLVSANECRPDPRNNERLSLFDRVLKIVHSKAIMSEPLKKVLGWDQPIATSVLIGQLRLVVDNKESCQRVIDILKHLGSQTLTGGEVDKLKNGLDGKRWVPTSHDCLVEPSFAVMQHSFPEAGIYEIEYTLRQRSGVVNLLKTLGCSDMPSFSTIVSGLTNISRQRATLQTATLALSILKLAASGFSMTDSQRNQLLVPDDSYYMQPIHKVLFNDVGERAILVPRDNFHLAFPPLDSTLAKDLNLDRLGLKFVNLQEPFEDMGADPLTLVQTTLRQYKEKQFMTEFLANAQDAGATKFAVIVNDFSAVQGKEKRLLCPEMEKFYDCPSVLVYNNSVFSDQDFEGICRTHVGGKGQNLHSIGQFGLGVLTMFHVAEIAIVISGSYALFIDPSKTHLPIASRTALKLPLKDLLSWYPDHLAPLQGLDLFNIDNMTGYYHGTLFMLPLRSTSHLGGRTISSTVFPTSRFKQILRDFRESAADSLLFTKLESIGAMHRRTSSSNPEWDWEFAAERVISQQSSNNTDVIQTTIVEKQDGNKLSKAKWTIVSSSLPPQNIPEARRNHPSKHVHVLLYPPPRNFDYSPRP
;
A
#
# COMPACT_ATOMS: atom_id res chain seq x y z
N MET A 1 -21.34 -2.70 20.42
CA MET A 1 -22.72 -2.88 19.91
C MET A 1 -23.57 -1.70 20.35
N ALA A 2 -24.78 -1.52 19.82
CA ALA A 2 -25.47 -0.22 19.81
C ALA A 2 -26.89 -0.24 20.41
N PHE A 3 -27.47 0.96 20.53
CA PHE A 3 -28.83 1.32 20.98
C PHE A 3 -29.16 1.17 22.48
N ARG A 4 -30.07 1.99 23.04
CA ARG A 4 -30.29 3.46 22.90
C ARG A 4 -31.17 3.91 24.07
N GLU A 5 -30.94 5.11 24.57
CA GLU A 5 -31.77 5.74 25.61
C GLU A 5 -33.14 6.21 25.06
N THR A 6 -34.20 6.12 25.87
CA THR A 6 -35.57 6.53 25.50
C THR A 6 -36.24 7.33 26.61
N VAL A 7 -36.48 8.62 26.37
CA VAL A 7 -37.17 9.53 27.30
C VAL A 7 -38.68 9.51 27.04
N SER A 8 -39.49 9.58 28.11
CA SER A 8 -40.96 9.54 28.02
C SER A 8 -41.56 10.90 27.67
N VAL A 9 -42.43 10.93 26.64
CA VAL A 9 -43.23 12.10 26.22
C VAL A 9 -44.09 12.64 27.36
N VAL A 10 -44.53 11.79 28.30
CA VAL A 10 -45.30 12.21 29.48
C VAL A 10 -44.47 13.14 30.37
N GLY A 11 -43.15 12.94 30.47
CA GLY A 11 -42.24 13.85 31.16
C GLY A 11 -42.16 15.22 30.48
N SER A 12 -42.09 15.25 29.15
CA SER A 12 -42.08 16.50 28.37
C SER A 12 -43.39 17.27 28.50
N ILE A 13 -44.55 16.60 28.41
CA ILE A 13 -45.86 17.25 28.57
C ILE A 13 -46.02 17.81 29.99
N ARG A 14 -45.61 17.05 31.02
CA ARG A 14 -45.63 17.52 32.41
C ARG A 14 -44.74 18.76 32.59
N SER A 15 -43.52 18.72 32.06
CA SER A 15 -42.59 19.86 32.05
C SER A 15 -43.07 21.07 31.24
N ILE A 16 -44.11 20.96 30.42
CA ILE A 16 -44.74 22.11 29.74
C ILE A 16 -45.92 22.64 30.58
N LEU A 17 -46.75 21.75 31.14
CA LEU A 17 -47.89 22.13 31.99
C LEU A 17 -47.43 22.76 33.32
N ASP A 18 -46.39 22.20 33.95
CA ASP A 18 -45.79 22.72 35.18
C ASP A 18 -45.12 24.11 34.97
N ASN A 19 -44.90 24.53 33.72
CA ASN A 19 -44.35 25.84 33.34
C ASN A 19 -45.37 26.80 32.69
N TYR A 20 -46.67 26.46 32.65
CA TYR A 20 -47.69 27.28 31.99
C TYR A 20 -48.57 28.06 33.01
N PRO A 21 -48.61 29.40 32.97
CA PRO A 21 -49.38 30.19 33.94
C PRO A 21 -50.90 30.15 33.66
N TYR A 22 -51.69 30.06 34.73
CA TYR A 22 -53.16 29.98 34.70
C TYR A 22 -53.84 31.37 34.71
N CYS A 23 -54.65 31.70 33.69
CA CYS A 23 -55.63 32.81 33.76
C CYS A 23 -56.79 32.66 32.73
N VAL A 24 -57.79 33.55 32.80
CA VAL A 24 -59.15 33.35 32.23
C VAL A 24 -59.32 33.96 30.84
N GLY A 25 -59.59 33.13 29.81
CA GLY A 25 -59.87 33.60 28.44
C GLY A 25 -61.01 32.91 27.66
N LEU A 26 -61.48 31.73 28.08
CA LEU A 26 -62.17 30.79 27.17
C LEU A 26 -63.69 31.01 26.92
N TRP A 27 -64.35 31.95 27.60
CA TRP A 27 -65.81 31.93 27.76
C TRP A 27 -66.64 32.90 26.90
N ARG A 28 -66.03 33.77 26.08
CA ARG A 28 -66.72 34.95 25.51
C ARG A 28 -67.43 34.75 24.17
N GLU A 29 -67.33 33.58 23.53
CA GLU A 29 -67.47 33.45 22.07
C GLU A 29 -68.83 32.91 21.56
N ILE A 30 -69.78 32.57 22.45
CA ILE A 30 -70.90 31.65 22.13
C ILE A 30 -72.27 32.33 21.83
N LEU A 31 -72.45 33.66 22.01
CA LEU A 31 -73.74 34.21 22.48
C LEU A 31 -74.62 35.09 21.53
N GLN A 32 -74.41 35.16 20.19
CA GLN A 32 -74.76 36.41 19.43
C GLN A 32 -75.60 36.35 18.10
N ASN A 33 -76.77 35.68 17.95
CA ASN A 33 -77.56 35.72 16.67
C ASN A 33 -79.11 35.52 16.77
N SER A 34 -79.96 36.42 16.20
CA SER A 34 -81.42 36.18 15.93
C SER A 34 -82.16 37.24 15.03
N ASP A 35 -83.45 36.98 14.73
CA ASP A 35 -84.62 37.89 14.49
C ASP A 35 -85.20 38.28 13.08
N ASP A 36 -86.51 38.66 13.08
CA ASP A 36 -87.51 39.20 12.06
C ASP A 36 -88.05 38.28 10.88
N ALA A 37 -88.94 38.58 9.88
CA ALA A 37 -89.67 39.76 9.32
C ALA A 37 -90.97 39.40 8.48
N LYS A 38 -91.92 40.35 8.20
CA LYS A 38 -93.03 40.30 7.16
C LYS A 38 -93.94 41.57 6.99
N ALA A 39 -94.60 41.75 5.81
CA ALA A 39 -95.57 42.84 5.44
C ALA A 39 -96.64 42.42 4.36
N VAL A 40 -97.26 43.37 3.58
CA VAL A 40 -97.57 43.34 2.09
C VAL A 40 -98.92 43.92 1.52
N LYS A 41 -100.13 43.67 2.06
CA LYS A 41 -101.24 43.06 1.26
C LYS A 41 -102.29 43.79 0.35
N GLN A 42 -102.60 45.11 0.36
CA GLN A 42 -103.97 45.62 0.02
C GLN A 42 -104.58 45.55 -1.42
N VAL A 43 -104.15 46.39 -2.38
CA VAL A 43 -104.86 47.02 -3.56
C VAL A 43 -105.88 46.20 -4.40
N PHE A 44 -105.90 44.89 -4.32
CA PHE A 44 -106.67 44.03 -5.23
C PHE A 44 -108.10 43.74 -4.76
N VAL A 45 -108.57 44.32 -3.67
CA VAL A 45 -110.02 44.29 -3.32
C VAL A 45 -110.80 45.34 -4.12
N ASP A 46 -110.18 46.47 -4.44
CA ASP A 46 -110.76 47.52 -5.30
C ASP A 46 -110.90 47.06 -6.78
N LEU A 47 -110.37 45.86 -7.07
CA LEU A 47 -110.52 45.07 -8.31
C LEU A 47 -111.30 43.75 -8.08
N GLY A 48 -111.13 43.08 -6.91
CA GLY A 48 -111.96 41.99 -6.33
C GLY A 48 -111.28 40.61 -6.01
N PHE A 49 -110.55 40.42 -4.88
CA PHE A 49 -109.69 39.22 -4.55
C PHE A 49 -109.56 38.82 -3.01
N GLU A 50 -108.78 37.76 -2.62
CA GLU A 50 -108.64 37.16 -1.24
C GLU A 50 -107.20 36.66 -0.77
N ILE A 51 -106.83 36.60 0.55
CA ILE A 51 -105.46 36.15 1.05
C ILE A 51 -105.20 35.80 2.58
N THR A 52 -104.50 34.69 2.97
CA THR A 52 -104.31 34.15 4.38
C THR A 52 -102.83 34.03 4.98
N ARG A 53 -102.54 33.36 6.15
CA ARG A 53 -101.21 33.21 6.89
C ARG A 53 -101.15 32.23 8.14
N PRO A 54 -100.09 31.37 8.37
CA PRO A 54 -99.75 30.65 9.65
C PRO A 54 -98.27 30.83 10.21
N PRO A 55 -97.80 30.15 11.31
CA PRO A 55 -96.47 30.33 11.97
C PRO A 55 -95.23 29.63 11.36
N THR A 56 -94.01 30.12 11.67
CA THR A 56 -92.75 29.77 10.95
C THR A 56 -92.23 28.33 11.11
N TYR A 57 -92.12 27.76 12.31
CA TYR A 57 -91.60 26.38 12.43
C TYR A 57 -92.58 25.37 11.80
N ILE A 58 -93.88 25.67 11.83
CA ILE A 58 -94.93 24.90 11.16
C ILE A 58 -94.83 25.06 9.64
N ILE A 59 -94.60 26.28 9.12
CA ILE A 59 -94.28 26.50 7.69
C ILE A 59 -93.05 25.68 7.27
N ASN A 60 -92.04 25.56 8.14
CA ASN A 60 -90.84 24.78 7.84
C ASN A 60 -91.12 23.27 7.90
N MET A 61 -91.93 22.76 8.85
CA MET A 61 -92.41 21.37 8.83
C MET A 61 -93.23 21.06 7.58
N LEU A 62 -94.15 21.95 7.19
CA LEU A 62 -94.99 21.84 5.98
C LEU A 62 -94.18 21.93 4.66
N ARG A 63 -92.91 22.36 4.72
CA ARG A 63 -91.97 22.38 3.58
C ARG A 63 -91.01 21.19 3.61
N ALA A 64 -90.48 20.85 4.78
CA ALA A 64 -89.51 19.76 4.94
C ALA A 64 -90.21 18.39 4.82
N GLY A 65 -91.32 18.20 5.54
CA GLY A 65 -92.27 17.13 5.27
C GLY A 65 -93.11 17.48 4.05
N HIS A 66 -92.60 17.16 2.85
CA HIS A 66 -93.28 17.41 1.58
C HIS A 66 -94.71 16.83 1.60
N SER A 67 -95.71 17.71 1.60
CA SER A 67 -97.13 17.35 1.67
C SER A 67 -97.99 18.37 0.90
N ASN A 68 -98.83 17.88 -0.02
CA ASN A 68 -99.41 18.69 -1.11
C ASN A 68 -100.90 18.96 -0.92
N ARG A 69 -101.32 20.12 -0.38
CA ARG A 69 -102.76 20.46 -0.25
C ARG A 69 -103.15 21.96 -0.19
N THR A 70 -102.38 22.88 -0.79
CA THR A 70 -102.59 24.34 -0.59
C THR A 70 -102.33 25.19 -1.86
N LYS A 71 -103.05 26.32 -2.02
CA LYS A 71 -102.91 27.30 -3.13
C LYS A 71 -102.90 28.76 -2.60
N PHE A 72 -102.41 29.71 -3.40
CA PHE A 72 -102.10 31.08 -2.96
C PHE A 72 -102.36 32.13 -4.07
N LEU A 73 -102.70 33.38 -3.69
CA LEU A 73 -102.91 34.51 -4.61
C LEU A 73 -101.59 34.91 -5.30
N THR A 74 -101.66 35.17 -6.61
CA THR A 74 -100.51 35.43 -7.49
C THR A 74 -100.86 36.46 -8.58
N PRO A 75 -100.03 37.51 -8.81
CA PRO A 75 -100.32 38.55 -9.81
C PRO A 75 -100.57 38.09 -11.26
N GLU A 76 -100.12 36.89 -11.67
CA GLU A 76 -100.47 36.29 -12.96
C GLU A 76 -101.98 36.10 -13.14
N THR A 77 -102.72 35.75 -12.07
CA THR A 77 -104.18 35.65 -12.16
C THR A 77 -104.83 37.02 -12.35
N ALA A 78 -104.29 38.06 -11.71
CA ALA A 78 -104.78 39.43 -11.83
C ALA A 78 -104.53 40.03 -13.23
N ALA A 79 -103.38 39.75 -13.83
CA ALA A 79 -103.05 40.25 -15.16
C ALA A 79 -103.89 39.62 -16.29
N LYS A 80 -104.15 38.31 -16.19
CA LYS A 80 -105.03 37.61 -17.14
C LYS A 80 -106.45 38.21 -17.12
N GLU A 81 -106.91 38.58 -15.93
CA GLU A 81 -108.23 39.18 -15.74
C GLU A 81 -108.33 40.58 -16.36
N LEU A 82 -107.35 41.46 -16.08
CA LEU A 82 -107.30 42.81 -16.65
C LEU A 82 -107.29 42.81 -18.19
N LYS A 83 -106.52 41.90 -18.81
CA LYS A 83 -106.40 41.85 -20.28
C LYS A 83 -107.69 41.46 -20.98
N ASN A 84 -108.39 40.46 -20.45
CA ASN A 84 -109.60 39.94 -21.10
C ASN A 84 -110.80 40.87 -20.92
N ASN A 85 -110.94 41.49 -19.74
CA ASN A 85 -112.20 42.14 -19.34
C ASN A 85 -112.12 43.67 -19.14
N TYR A 86 -110.92 44.30 -19.14
CA TYR A 86 -110.77 45.70 -18.68
C TYR A 86 -109.98 46.65 -19.61
N ILE A 87 -109.38 46.20 -20.72
CA ILE A 87 -108.47 47.02 -21.57
C ILE A 87 -109.08 48.35 -22.07
N ALA A 88 -110.34 48.40 -22.50
CA ALA A 88 -110.92 49.64 -23.07
C ALA A 88 -110.91 50.82 -22.07
N LYS A 89 -111.01 50.54 -20.76
CA LYS A 89 -110.90 51.56 -19.70
C LYS A 89 -109.48 52.13 -19.56
N LEU A 90 -108.47 51.43 -20.10
CA LEU A 90 -107.05 51.81 -20.09
C LEU A 90 -106.60 52.61 -21.34
N GLN A 91 -107.46 52.73 -22.38
CA GLN A 91 -107.17 53.52 -23.60
C GLN A 91 -107.87 54.89 -23.70
N LEU A 92 -108.89 55.17 -22.88
CA LEU A 92 -109.47 56.52 -22.74
C LEU A 92 -108.41 57.62 -22.47
N PRO A 93 -108.66 58.90 -22.82
CA PRO A 93 -107.79 60.02 -22.45
C PRO A 93 -107.60 60.16 -20.92
N ALA A 94 -106.47 60.72 -20.51
CA ALA A 94 -106.10 60.87 -19.10
C ALA A 94 -107.16 61.62 -18.24
N THR A 95 -107.91 62.54 -18.85
CA THR A 95 -108.94 63.37 -18.21
C THR A 95 -110.16 62.61 -17.67
N ARG A 96 -110.26 61.28 -17.85
CA ARG A 96 -111.30 60.42 -17.24
C ARG A 96 -110.73 59.29 -16.35
N ARG A 97 -109.47 59.36 -15.90
CA ARG A 97 -108.91 58.40 -14.93
C ARG A 97 -108.61 59.03 -13.59
N ASN A 98 -108.91 58.26 -12.53
CA ASN A 98 -108.48 58.52 -11.17
C ASN A 98 -107.85 57.25 -10.60
N ILE A 99 -106.83 56.72 -11.30
CA ILE A 99 -106.24 55.39 -11.09
C ILE A 99 -104.71 55.53 -11.17
N PRO A 100 -103.93 55.16 -10.14
CA PRO A 100 -102.48 55.23 -10.17
C PRO A 100 -101.89 54.13 -11.05
N PHE A 101 -101.52 54.48 -12.28
CA PHE A 101 -100.89 53.57 -13.23
C PHE A 101 -99.57 52.99 -12.72
N SER A 102 -98.80 53.74 -11.91
CA SER A 102 -97.62 53.21 -11.20
C SER A 102 -97.98 52.03 -10.30
N THR A 103 -98.97 52.15 -9.42
CA THR A 103 -99.36 51.07 -8.48
C THR A 103 -99.89 49.82 -9.20
N ILE A 104 -100.60 49.99 -10.33
CA ILE A 104 -101.01 48.86 -11.19
C ILE A 104 -99.79 48.22 -11.85
N LEU A 105 -98.88 49.02 -12.39
CA LEU A 105 -97.64 48.56 -13.02
C LEU A 105 -96.73 47.84 -12.01
N ASP A 106 -96.61 48.34 -10.78
CA ASP A 106 -95.92 47.70 -9.66
C ASP A 106 -96.53 46.33 -9.31
N TYR A 107 -97.85 46.24 -9.07
CA TYR A 107 -98.44 44.95 -8.68
C TYR A 107 -98.48 43.93 -9.83
N LEU A 108 -98.85 44.33 -11.05
CA LEU A 108 -98.87 43.40 -12.18
C LEU A 108 -97.49 42.82 -12.48
N LEU A 109 -96.43 43.56 -12.16
CA LEU A 109 -95.06 43.08 -12.26
C LEU A 109 -94.56 42.42 -10.95
N SER A 110 -95.30 42.46 -9.83
CA SER A 110 -94.86 41.93 -8.53
C SER A 110 -94.75 40.39 -8.44
N ALA A 111 -95.21 39.65 -9.45
CA ALA A 111 -94.89 38.22 -9.65
C ALA A 111 -93.61 37.99 -10.49
N ASN A 112 -93.02 39.07 -11.02
CA ASN A 112 -91.97 39.09 -12.02
C ASN A 112 -92.37 38.65 -13.43
N ALA A 113 -93.59 38.97 -13.86
CA ALA A 113 -94.14 38.58 -15.16
C ALA A 113 -94.49 39.80 -16.07
N PRO A 114 -93.55 40.39 -16.83
CA PRO A 114 -93.85 41.53 -17.72
C PRO A 114 -94.75 41.21 -18.91
N ALA A 115 -95.00 39.93 -19.19
CA ALA A 115 -96.04 39.52 -20.12
C ALA A 115 -97.40 40.14 -19.74
N ASN A 116 -97.60 40.42 -18.45
CA ASN A 116 -98.78 41.05 -17.87
C ASN A 116 -99.08 42.45 -18.43
N ILE A 117 -98.08 43.18 -18.96
CA ILE A 117 -98.26 44.56 -19.46
C ILE A 117 -98.23 44.72 -21.00
N ILE A 118 -97.92 43.66 -21.75
CA ILE A 118 -97.97 43.70 -23.23
C ILE A 118 -99.36 44.19 -23.70
N GLY A 119 -99.38 45.21 -24.55
CA GLY A 119 -100.61 45.79 -25.13
C GLY A 119 -101.33 46.81 -24.24
N ILE A 120 -100.77 47.19 -23.10
CA ILE A 120 -101.39 48.13 -22.14
C ILE A 120 -100.62 49.47 -22.16
N PRO A 121 -101.26 50.61 -22.54
CA PRO A 121 -100.59 51.91 -22.73
C PRO A 121 -100.38 52.65 -21.40
N ILE A 122 -99.35 52.28 -20.65
CA ILE A 122 -99.06 52.81 -19.30
C ILE A 122 -97.58 53.19 -19.07
N VAL A 123 -96.81 53.40 -20.15
CA VAL A 123 -95.33 53.54 -20.10
C VAL A 123 -94.87 54.88 -20.72
N PRO A 124 -94.12 55.74 -20.01
CA PRO A 124 -93.65 57.03 -20.52
C PRO A 124 -92.39 56.93 -21.41
N VAL A 125 -92.23 57.88 -22.36
CA VAL A 125 -91.05 58.06 -23.23
C VAL A 125 -90.45 59.47 -23.15
N ALA A 126 -89.24 59.64 -23.67
CA ALA A 126 -88.42 60.85 -23.65
C ALA A 126 -89.02 62.08 -24.36
N SER A 127 -90.02 61.88 -25.23
CA SER A 127 -90.84 62.96 -25.80
C SER A 127 -91.88 63.55 -24.82
N GLY A 128 -92.15 62.86 -23.70
CA GLY A 128 -93.19 63.21 -22.72
C GLY A 128 -94.51 62.45 -22.87
N GLU A 129 -94.61 61.53 -23.84
CA GLU A 129 -95.85 60.78 -24.13
C GLU A 129 -95.90 59.41 -23.43
N PHE A 130 -97.07 58.77 -23.43
CA PHE A 130 -97.28 57.40 -22.92
C PHE A 130 -97.58 56.42 -24.06
N VAL A 131 -96.78 55.35 -24.17
CA VAL A 131 -96.84 54.35 -25.24
C VAL A 131 -97.37 53.00 -24.76
N ALA A 132 -97.97 52.24 -25.68
CA ALA A 132 -98.22 50.81 -25.51
C ALA A 132 -96.97 50.02 -25.92
N LEU A 133 -96.42 49.22 -25.03
CA LEU A 133 -95.36 48.29 -25.39
C LEU A 133 -95.96 47.04 -26.06
N SER A 134 -95.41 46.71 -27.22
CA SER A 134 -95.70 45.50 -27.98
C SER A 134 -94.75 44.38 -27.59
N ALA A 135 -94.93 43.16 -28.13
CA ALA A 135 -94.02 42.05 -27.85
C ALA A 135 -92.62 42.30 -28.47
N ALA A 136 -91.59 41.65 -27.93
CA ALA A 136 -90.18 41.83 -28.34
C ALA A 136 -89.85 41.50 -29.83
N SER A 137 -90.82 41.08 -30.63
CA SER A 137 -90.68 40.75 -32.06
C SER A 137 -90.95 41.91 -33.04
N HIS A 138 -91.27 43.11 -32.55
CA HIS A 138 -91.46 44.29 -33.41
C HIS A 138 -90.14 44.97 -33.81
N THR A 139 -90.11 45.55 -35.02
CA THR A 139 -88.90 46.15 -35.63
C THR A 139 -88.46 47.47 -35.01
N GLU A 140 -89.39 48.25 -34.45
CA GLU A 140 -89.07 49.47 -33.74
C GLU A 140 -88.93 49.19 -32.24
N THR A 141 -87.74 49.39 -31.71
CA THR A 141 -87.41 49.14 -30.30
C THR A 141 -86.98 50.42 -29.61
N HIS A 142 -87.64 50.76 -28.50
CA HIS A 142 -87.32 51.95 -27.71
C HIS A 142 -86.06 51.70 -26.87
N THR A 143 -85.12 52.65 -26.91
CA THR A 143 -83.89 52.57 -26.09
C THR A 143 -84.25 52.85 -24.62
N LEU A 144 -84.08 51.88 -23.72
CA LEU A 144 -84.09 52.15 -22.29
C LEU A 144 -82.80 52.92 -21.95
N LEU A 145 -82.95 54.12 -21.39
CA LEU A 145 -81.84 54.96 -20.92
C LEU A 145 -81.98 55.17 -19.41
N GLU A 146 -80.87 54.95 -18.69
CA GLU A 146 -80.72 55.44 -17.32
C GLU A 146 -80.47 56.96 -17.33
N GLU A 147 -80.61 57.60 -16.16
CA GLU A 147 -80.31 59.03 -15.98
C GLU A 147 -78.91 59.42 -16.52
N GLY A 148 -77.89 58.60 -16.22
CA GLY A 148 -76.53 58.81 -16.70
C GLY A 148 -76.34 58.62 -18.20
N ASP A 149 -77.17 57.80 -18.86
CA ASP A 149 -77.11 57.64 -20.33
C ASP A 149 -77.72 58.86 -21.03
N ALA A 150 -78.84 59.37 -20.51
CA ALA A 150 -79.49 60.58 -21.01
C ALA A 150 -78.58 61.82 -20.90
N ALA A 151 -77.76 61.90 -19.86
CA ALA A 151 -76.81 63.00 -19.65
C ALA A 151 -75.71 63.12 -20.75
N VAL A 152 -75.49 62.08 -21.57
CA VAL A 152 -74.50 62.09 -22.67
C VAL A 152 -75.13 61.86 -24.06
N PHE A 153 -76.33 61.26 -24.13
CA PHE A 153 -76.97 60.89 -25.41
C PHE A 153 -78.39 61.43 -25.63
N SER A 154 -78.92 62.30 -24.77
CA SER A 154 -80.26 62.91 -24.94
C SER A 154 -80.43 63.65 -26.28
N GLU A 155 -79.38 64.30 -26.80
CA GLU A 155 -79.41 64.94 -28.12
C GLU A 155 -79.49 63.94 -29.30
N CYS A 156 -79.29 62.64 -29.05
CA CYS A 156 -79.13 61.61 -30.09
C CYS A 156 -80.37 60.70 -30.32
N ASP A 157 -81.34 60.64 -29.38
CA ASP A 157 -82.53 59.79 -29.51
C ASP A 157 -83.74 60.33 -28.74
N ARG A 158 -84.80 60.69 -29.46
CA ARG A 158 -86.06 61.21 -28.88
C ARG A 158 -87.07 60.12 -28.49
N GLY A 159 -86.85 58.87 -28.92
CA GLY A 159 -87.78 57.75 -28.71
C GLY A 159 -87.48 56.89 -27.48
N ALA A 160 -86.49 57.27 -26.67
CA ALA A 160 -86.05 56.50 -25.51
C ALA A 160 -87.09 56.41 -24.39
N VAL A 161 -86.98 55.41 -23.52
CA VAL A 161 -87.72 55.30 -22.25
C VAL A 161 -86.74 55.62 -21.11
N TYR A 162 -87.06 56.62 -20.30
CA TYR A 162 -86.23 57.01 -19.15
C TYR A 162 -86.60 56.19 -17.91
N LEU A 163 -85.72 55.26 -17.51
CA LEU A 163 -85.99 54.33 -16.41
C LEU A 163 -86.08 55.02 -15.03
N HIS A 164 -85.49 56.21 -14.87
CA HIS A 164 -85.59 57.01 -13.65
C HIS A 164 -86.97 57.69 -13.46
N LEU A 165 -87.85 57.66 -14.48
CA LEU A 165 -89.24 58.12 -14.37
C LEU A 165 -90.23 56.99 -13.98
N LEU A 166 -89.72 55.80 -13.67
CA LEU A 166 -90.50 54.63 -13.24
C LEU A 166 -90.23 54.31 -11.77
N SER A 167 -91.16 53.60 -11.11
CA SER A 167 -90.94 53.11 -9.74
C SER A 167 -89.83 52.02 -9.72
N PRO A 168 -89.11 51.84 -8.59
CA PRO A 168 -87.92 50.98 -8.56
C PRO A 168 -88.18 49.53 -8.97
N SER A 169 -89.30 48.95 -8.54
CA SER A 169 -89.73 47.59 -8.91
C SER A 169 -89.95 47.50 -10.42
N VAL A 170 -90.73 48.42 -10.99
CA VAL A 170 -91.02 48.49 -12.43
C VAL A 170 -89.74 48.66 -13.24
N ALA A 171 -88.86 49.58 -12.84
CA ALA A 171 -87.58 49.80 -13.50
C ALA A 171 -86.68 48.54 -13.45
N SER A 172 -86.65 47.82 -12.33
CA SER A 172 -85.96 46.52 -12.21
C SER A 172 -86.51 45.49 -13.20
N LEU A 173 -87.84 45.44 -13.36
CA LEU A 173 -88.53 44.50 -14.24
C LEU A 173 -88.39 44.84 -15.73
N PHE A 174 -88.36 46.13 -16.07
CA PHE A 174 -87.98 46.62 -17.40
C PHE A 174 -86.53 46.23 -17.75
N ARG A 175 -85.58 46.35 -16.80
CA ARG A 175 -84.18 45.92 -16.99
C ARG A 175 -84.05 44.41 -17.17
N GLN A 176 -84.64 43.64 -16.26
CA GLN A 176 -84.39 42.21 -16.12
C GLN A 176 -85.15 41.34 -17.15
N TYR A 177 -86.37 41.74 -17.51
CA TYR A 177 -87.27 40.94 -18.33
C TYR A 177 -87.98 41.75 -19.43
N GLY A 178 -87.72 43.07 -19.54
CA GLY A 178 -88.31 43.89 -20.60
C GLY A 178 -87.89 43.42 -22.00
N PRO A 179 -86.59 43.42 -22.35
CA PRO A 179 -86.13 43.07 -23.70
C PRO A 179 -86.44 41.65 -24.20
N SER A 180 -86.79 40.71 -23.32
CA SER A 180 -87.20 39.36 -23.71
C SER A 180 -88.72 39.21 -23.92
N VAL A 181 -89.50 40.24 -23.60
CA VAL A 181 -90.98 40.18 -23.55
C VAL A 181 -91.65 41.37 -24.24
N LEU A 182 -90.98 42.52 -24.30
CA LEU A 182 -91.48 43.82 -24.74
C LEU A 182 -90.54 44.43 -25.80
N ASN A 183 -91.04 45.32 -26.68
CA ASN A 183 -90.24 46.00 -27.71
C ASN A 183 -89.33 47.14 -27.16
N VAL A 184 -88.67 46.90 -26.03
CA VAL A 184 -87.70 47.82 -25.42
C VAL A 184 -86.32 47.16 -25.39
N ASN A 185 -85.27 47.91 -25.67
CA ASN A 185 -83.90 47.41 -25.61
C ASN A 185 -83.08 48.29 -24.67
N ALA A 186 -82.31 47.69 -23.77
CA ALA A 186 -81.27 48.43 -23.06
C ALA A 186 -80.31 49.09 -24.06
N LEU A 187 -79.74 50.26 -23.70
CA LEU A 187 -78.67 50.86 -24.47
C LEU A 187 -77.56 49.83 -24.72
N ASN A 188 -77.03 49.80 -25.95
CA ASN A 188 -76.10 48.78 -26.41
C ASN A 188 -74.91 49.39 -27.18
N PRO A 189 -73.81 48.64 -27.39
CA PRO A 189 -72.59 49.17 -27.99
C PRO A 189 -72.79 49.81 -29.36
N ASP A 190 -73.64 49.22 -30.21
CA ASP A 190 -73.82 49.65 -31.59
C ASP A 190 -74.71 50.90 -31.70
N ARG A 191 -75.69 51.06 -30.80
CA ARG A 191 -76.44 52.30 -30.62
C ARG A 191 -75.50 53.44 -30.18
N VAL A 192 -74.55 53.16 -29.26
CA VAL A 192 -73.54 54.14 -28.83
C VAL A 192 -72.54 54.49 -29.93
N LEU A 193 -72.10 53.54 -30.76
CA LEU A 193 -71.29 53.84 -31.95
C LEU A 193 -72.02 54.79 -32.92
N LYS A 194 -73.33 54.58 -33.13
CA LYS A 194 -74.15 55.48 -33.95
C LYS A 194 -74.17 56.89 -33.35
N TYR A 195 -74.41 57.02 -32.04
CA TYR A 195 -74.37 58.32 -31.37
C TYR A 195 -72.99 59.00 -31.44
N LEU A 196 -71.90 58.26 -31.25
CA LEU A 196 -70.51 58.75 -31.35
C LEU A 196 -70.08 59.24 -32.75
N SER A 197 -70.79 58.81 -33.79
CA SER A 197 -70.56 59.21 -35.18
C SER A 197 -71.54 60.29 -35.64
N SER A 198 -72.77 60.34 -35.11
CA SER A 198 -73.73 61.43 -35.35
C SER A 198 -73.53 62.66 -34.46
N HIS A 199 -72.64 62.61 -33.44
CA HIS A 199 -72.50 63.70 -32.48
C HIS A 199 -72.00 65.02 -33.13
N PRO A 200 -72.62 66.19 -32.84
CA PRO A 200 -72.29 67.46 -33.51
C PRO A 200 -70.81 67.87 -33.46
N THR A 201 -70.11 67.58 -32.36
CA THR A 201 -68.67 67.90 -32.21
C THR A 201 -67.73 67.03 -33.06
N ARG A 202 -68.26 66.00 -33.76
CA ARG A 202 -67.46 64.97 -34.45
C ARG A 202 -67.81 64.77 -35.91
N ALA A 203 -69.05 65.01 -36.32
CA ALA A 203 -69.54 64.71 -37.66
C ALA A 203 -68.84 65.49 -38.82
N SER A 204 -68.15 66.60 -38.51
CA SER A 204 -67.66 67.57 -39.51
C SER A 204 -66.16 67.91 -39.42
N ARG A 205 -65.29 66.99 -38.97
CA ARG A 205 -63.84 67.27 -38.72
C ARG A 205 -62.89 66.15 -39.11
N ASN A 206 -61.63 66.48 -39.41
CA ASN A 206 -60.58 65.49 -39.67
C ASN A 206 -59.84 65.10 -38.39
N LEU A 207 -60.36 64.05 -37.74
CA LEU A 207 -59.86 63.58 -36.44
C LEU A 207 -58.40 63.06 -36.44
N THR A 208 -57.70 63.03 -37.58
CA THR A 208 -56.31 62.52 -37.71
C THR A 208 -55.24 63.61 -37.62
N THR A 209 -55.59 64.83 -38.03
CA THR A 209 -54.72 66.01 -38.14
C THR A 209 -55.09 67.11 -37.16
N ASP A 210 -56.39 67.26 -36.87
CA ASP A 210 -56.90 68.48 -36.27
C ASP A 210 -56.60 68.52 -34.76
N THR A 211 -56.20 69.70 -34.27
CA THR A 211 -56.07 69.96 -32.83
C THR A 211 -57.45 69.95 -32.17
N PRO A 212 -57.67 69.20 -31.09
CA PRO A 212 -58.97 69.14 -30.42
C PRO A 212 -59.30 70.49 -29.75
N ASP A 213 -60.49 71.02 -30.02
CA ASP A 213 -60.99 72.26 -29.40
C ASP A 213 -61.69 71.99 -28.06
N SER A 214 -62.00 73.06 -27.32
CA SER A 214 -62.70 73.00 -26.04
C SER A 214 -64.03 72.22 -26.10
N SER A 215 -64.80 72.33 -27.19
CA SER A 215 -66.07 71.61 -27.34
C SER A 215 -65.89 70.10 -27.48
N SER A 216 -64.88 69.67 -28.26
CA SER A 216 -64.52 68.26 -28.41
C SER A 216 -63.93 67.69 -27.12
N ILE A 217 -63.09 68.46 -26.43
CA ILE A 217 -62.48 68.04 -25.15
C ILE A 217 -63.54 67.91 -24.07
N ALA A 218 -64.52 68.81 -24.01
CA ALA A 218 -65.66 68.72 -23.10
C ALA A 218 -66.53 67.49 -23.41
N PHE A 219 -66.96 67.30 -24.66
CA PHE A 219 -67.75 66.12 -25.05
C PHE A 219 -67.01 64.81 -24.75
N LEU A 220 -65.75 64.70 -25.14
CA LEU A 220 -64.95 63.49 -24.88
C LEU A 220 -64.76 63.28 -23.38
N SER A 221 -64.65 64.33 -22.57
CA SER A 221 -64.58 64.21 -21.12
C SER A 221 -65.86 63.58 -20.54
N SER A 222 -67.04 64.10 -20.90
CA SER A 222 -68.34 63.56 -20.49
C SER A 222 -68.55 62.14 -21.00
N PHE A 223 -68.19 61.86 -22.25
CA PHE A 223 -68.26 60.51 -22.84
C PHE A 223 -67.40 59.50 -22.08
N TRP A 224 -66.14 59.82 -21.75
CA TRP A 224 -65.29 58.90 -21.00
C TRP A 224 -65.79 58.70 -19.56
N GLN A 225 -66.36 59.73 -18.91
CA GLN A 225 -67.00 59.61 -17.59
C GLN A 225 -68.23 58.68 -17.63
N TRP A 226 -69.12 58.85 -18.61
CA TRP A 226 -70.21 57.91 -18.85
C TRP A 226 -69.72 56.49 -19.14
N PHE A 227 -68.69 56.34 -19.99
CA PHE A 227 -68.12 55.04 -20.35
C PHE A 227 -67.56 54.27 -19.15
N ASN A 228 -67.07 54.97 -18.12
CA ASN A 228 -66.67 54.34 -16.87
C ASN A 228 -67.84 53.65 -16.16
N ASN A 229 -69.01 54.30 -16.14
CA ASN A 229 -70.21 53.84 -15.44
C ASN A 229 -71.10 52.93 -16.31
N CYS A 230 -70.86 52.89 -17.62
CA CYS A 230 -71.57 52.09 -18.60
C CYS A 230 -71.50 50.57 -18.29
N ALA A 231 -72.66 49.93 -18.10
CA ALA A 231 -72.75 48.50 -17.77
C ALA A 231 -72.10 47.58 -18.83
N PHE A 232 -72.21 47.94 -20.11
CA PHE A 232 -71.67 47.17 -21.23
C PHE A 232 -70.27 47.68 -21.70
N ARG A 233 -69.57 48.47 -20.88
CA ARG A 233 -68.25 49.04 -21.19
C ARG A 233 -67.23 48.03 -21.73
N GLY A 234 -67.27 46.78 -21.25
CA GLY A 234 -66.41 45.69 -21.76
C GLY A 234 -66.69 45.26 -23.21
N GLN A 235 -67.94 45.32 -23.67
CA GLN A 235 -68.33 45.03 -25.05
C GLN A 235 -68.09 46.22 -25.98
N LEU A 236 -68.21 47.44 -25.45
CA LEU A 236 -67.96 48.68 -26.19
C LEU A 236 -66.45 48.97 -26.32
N ARG A 237 -65.62 48.65 -25.31
CA ARG A 237 -64.18 48.95 -25.28
C ARG A 237 -63.41 48.58 -26.55
N PRO A 238 -63.58 47.39 -27.17
CA PRO A 238 -62.87 47.04 -28.41
C PRO A 238 -63.36 47.84 -29.62
N LYS A 239 -64.67 48.10 -29.68
CA LYS A 239 -65.30 48.90 -30.74
C LYS A 239 -64.87 50.38 -30.73
N LEU A 240 -64.48 50.90 -29.57
CA LEU A 240 -63.90 52.25 -29.43
C LEU A 240 -62.45 52.35 -29.92
N SER A 241 -61.67 51.26 -29.90
CA SER A 241 -60.22 51.29 -30.16
C SER A 241 -59.80 52.05 -31.42
N PRO A 242 -60.35 51.76 -32.63
CA PRO A 242 -59.93 52.47 -33.84
C PRO A 242 -60.39 53.93 -33.91
N LEU A 243 -61.26 54.39 -33.00
CA LEU A 243 -61.84 55.72 -33.03
C LEU A 243 -60.95 56.74 -32.32
N TYR A 244 -60.79 57.89 -32.97
CA TYR A 244 -60.09 59.06 -32.43
C TYR A 244 -60.93 59.69 -31.31
N LEU A 245 -60.57 59.39 -30.06
CA LEU A 245 -61.34 59.67 -28.84
C LEU A 245 -60.47 60.22 -27.69
N ILE A 246 -59.16 60.30 -27.85
CA ILE A 246 -58.24 60.81 -26.82
C ILE A 246 -57.63 62.15 -27.29
N PRO A 247 -57.84 63.27 -26.58
CA PRO A 247 -57.26 64.56 -26.96
C PRO A 247 -55.81 64.68 -26.46
N CYS A 248 -54.84 64.67 -27.37
CA CYS A 248 -53.45 65.03 -27.09
C CYS A 248 -53.17 66.48 -27.51
N SER A 249 -52.14 67.10 -26.91
CA SER A 249 -51.80 68.53 -27.09
C SER A 249 -51.42 68.94 -28.53
N GLN A 250 -51.25 67.97 -29.45
CA GLN A 250 -50.96 68.20 -30.86
C GLN A 250 -52.09 67.78 -31.82
N ARG A 251 -52.91 66.79 -31.45
CA ARG A 251 -53.99 66.18 -32.26
C ARG A 251 -54.76 65.15 -31.45
N LEU A 252 -55.92 64.71 -31.95
CA LEU A 252 -56.59 63.52 -31.42
C LEU A 252 -55.77 62.23 -31.66
N ARG A 253 -55.98 61.23 -30.80
CA ARG A 253 -55.42 59.88 -30.92
C ARG A 253 -56.52 58.82 -30.78
N GLN A 254 -56.28 57.66 -31.40
CA GLN A 254 -57.16 56.49 -31.34
C GLN A 254 -57.14 55.86 -29.95
N ALA A 255 -58.29 55.37 -29.47
CA ALA A 255 -58.40 54.65 -28.19
C ALA A 255 -57.82 53.22 -28.20
N GLU A 256 -56.90 52.94 -29.11
CA GLU A 256 -56.10 51.71 -29.20
C GLU A 256 -54.73 51.89 -28.52
N TYR A 257 -54.11 53.06 -28.68
CA TYR A 257 -52.73 53.31 -28.27
C TYR A 257 -52.67 54.11 -26.97
N PRO A 258 -51.72 53.80 -26.07
CA PRO A 258 -51.51 54.60 -24.87
C PRO A 258 -51.01 56.00 -25.22
N VAL A 259 -51.47 56.98 -24.45
CA VAL A 259 -50.95 58.35 -24.44
C VAL A 259 -50.27 58.61 -23.10
N PHE A 260 -49.47 59.67 -23.03
CA PHE A 260 -48.60 59.97 -21.91
C PHE A 260 -49.08 61.20 -21.13
N LYS A 261 -49.00 61.09 -19.80
CA LYS A 261 -49.21 62.16 -18.84
C LYS A 261 -47.85 62.70 -18.39
N ILE A 262 -47.78 63.99 -18.13
CA ILE A 262 -46.58 64.68 -17.65
C ILE A 262 -47.01 65.62 -16.52
N ALA A 263 -46.32 65.57 -15.38
CA ALA A 263 -46.44 66.59 -14.35
C ALA A 263 -45.80 67.91 -14.87
N PRO A 264 -46.41 69.09 -14.66
CA PRO A 264 -46.11 70.33 -15.41
C PRO A 264 -44.75 71.00 -15.14
N ASN A 265 -43.75 70.26 -14.67
CA ASN A 265 -42.52 70.78 -14.07
C ASN A 265 -41.30 70.80 -15.01
N ASP A 266 -41.39 70.27 -16.23
CA ASP A 266 -40.29 70.33 -17.22
C ASP A 266 -40.78 70.57 -18.67
N PRO A 267 -40.80 71.83 -19.14
CA PRO A 267 -41.23 72.16 -20.51
C PRO A 267 -40.22 71.74 -21.58
N ILE A 268 -38.94 71.56 -21.24
CA ILE A 268 -37.89 71.15 -22.19
C ILE A 268 -38.03 69.65 -22.47
N LEU A 269 -38.24 68.84 -21.42
CA LEU A 269 -38.54 67.42 -21.56
C LEU A 269 -39.86 67.18 -22.34
N ILE A 270 -40.89 68.00 -22.09
CA ILE A 270 -42.13 68.03 -22.90
C ILE A 270 -41.79 68.25 -24.38
N GLN A 271 -40.98 69.26 -24.71
CA GLN A 271 -40.61 69.60 -26.08
C GLN A 271 -39.77 68.49 -26.75
N LEU A 272 -38.77 67.94 -26.05
CA LEU A 272 -37.90 66.88 -26.58
C LEU A 272 -38.68 65.58 -26.84
N LEU A 273 -39.51 65.13 -25.90
CA LEU A 273 -40.30 63.91 -26.08
C LEU A 273 -41.45 64.11 -27.08
N SER A 274 -42.02 65.32 -27.19
CA SER A 274 -42.92 65.69 -28.30
C SER A 274 -42.21 65.62 -29.66
N GLY A 275 -40.96 66.10 -29.75
CA GLY A 275 -40.13 66.02 -30.95
C GLY A 275 -39.73 64.58 -31.33
N MET A 276 -39.63 63.69 -30.33
CA MET A 276 -39.53 62.24 -30.51
C MET A 276 -40.88 61.55 -30.80
N GLY A 277 -41.96 62.31 -30.97
CA GLY A 277 -43.28 61.80 -31.40
C GLY A 277 -44.14 61.17 -30.28
N VAL A 278 -43.79 61.38 -29.00
CA VAL A 278 -44.54 60.87 -27.84
C VAL A 278 -45.88 61.61 -27.71
N PRO A 279 -47.05 60.91 -27.71
CA PRO A 279 -48.36 61.54 -27.62
C PRO A 279 -48.69 61.96 -26.19
N ILE A 280 -48.63 63.26 -25.89
CA ILE A 280 -48.93 63.81 -24.57
C ILE A 280 -50.40 64.23 -24.48
N LEU A 281 -51.11 63.78 -23.45
CA LEU A 281 -52.51 64.12 -23.18
C LEU A 281 -52.71 65.63 -22.99
N SER A 282 -53.80 66.20 -23.49
CA SER A 282 -54.12 67.62 -23.30
C SER A 282 -54.33 67.95 -21.81
N PRO A 283 -53.69 69.00 -21.26
CA PRO A 283 -53.86 69.39 -19.86
C PRO A 283 -55.26 69.90 -19.52
N THR A 284 -56.11 70.17 -20.53
CA THR A 284 -57.50 70.61 -20.37
C THR A 284 -58.52 69.46 -20.28
N PHE A 285 -58.08 68.20 -20.35
CA PHE A 285 -58.95 67.03 -20.23
C PHE A 285 -59.36 66.81 -18.76
N GLN A 286 -60.66 66.56 -18.50
CA GLN A 286 -61.19 66.60 -17.13
C GLN A 286 -60.66 65.46 -16.26
N ALA A 287 -60.34 65.75 -14.99
CA ALA A 287 -59.66 64.82 -14.08
C ALA A 287 -60.35 63.45 -13.91
N LEU A 288 -61.69 63.41 -13.83
CA LEU A 288 -62.43 62.14 -13.79
C LEU A 288 -62.17 61.31 -15.05
N SER A 289 -62.19 61.93 -16.23
CA SER A 289 -61.92 61.30 -17.53
C SER A 289 -60.46 60.84 -17.67
N VAL A 290 -59.51 61.58 -17.08
CA VAL A 290 -58.09 61.16 -16.96
C VAL A 290 -58.01 59.80 -16.24
N SER A 291 -58.69 59.65 -15.10
CA SER A 291 -58.72 58.38 -14.37
C SER A 291 -59.41 57.23 -15.09
N VAL A 292 -60.32 57.51 -16.04
CA VAL A 292 -60.86 56.46 -16.93
C VAL A 292 -59.80 55.98 -17.91
N LEU A 293 -59.02 56.89 -18.52
CA LEU A 293 -57.91 56.50 -19.39
C LEU A 293 -56.83 55.72 -18.63
N GLU A 294 -56.55 56.08 -17.36
CA GLU A 294 -55.67 55.32 -16.47
C GLU A 294 -56.21 53.90 -16.23
N ALA A 295 -57.47 53.77 -15.81
CA ALA A 295 -58.11 52.49 -15.50
C ALA A 295 -58.20 51.54 -16.71
N PHE A 296 -58.43 52.07 -17.92
CA PHE A 296 -58.43 51.30 -19.17
C PHE A 296 -57.05 51.18 -19.83
N GLY A 297 -55.97 51.55 -19.11
CA GLY A 297 -54.59 51.39 -19.54
C GLY A 297 -54.18 52.27 -20.74
N LEU A 298 -55.01 53.23 -21.12
CA LEU A 298 -54.80 54.19 -22.20
C LEU A 298 -54.00 55.42 -21.79
N LEU A 299 -53.87 55.70 -20.50
CA LEU A 299 -52.88 56.64 -19.98
C LEU A 299 -51.68 55.90 -19.39
N LYS A 300 -50.50 56.50 -19.57
CA LYS A 300 -49.22 56.11 -18.97
C LYS A 300 -48.56 57.36 -18.40
N GLU A 301 -47.87 57.22 -17.28
CA GLU A 301 -46.96 58.28 -16.83
C GLU A 301 -45.72 58.30 -17.73
N ILE A 302 -45.13 59.48 -17.97
CA ILE A 302 -43.87 59.59 -18.71
C ILE A 302 -42.66 58.96 -17.98
N ASN A 303 -42.87 58.59 -16.71
CA ASN A 303 -41.97 57.81 -15.89
C ASN A 303 -42.09 56.29 -16.14
N ASP A 304 -43.10 55.83 -16.90
CA ASP A 304 -43.18 54.43 -17.33
C ASP A 304 -42.31 54.18 -18.57
N VAL A 305 -41.01 53.99 -18.32
CA VAL A 305 -40.00 53.81 -19.36
C VAL A 305 -40.29 52.63 -20.30
N HIS A 306 -40.90 51.54 -19.81
CA HIS A 306 -41.33 50.43 -20.68
C HIS A 306 -42.33 50.92 -21.74
N ALA A 307 -43.34 51.69 -21.33
CA ALA A 307 -44.33 52.24 -22.25
C ALA A 307 -43.72 53.27 -23.21
N LEU A 308 -42.82 54.14 -22.75
CA LEU A 308 -42.09 55.08 -23.62
C LEU A 308 -41.29 54.34 -24.70
N LEU A 309 -40.53 53.31 -24.33
CA LEU A 309 -39.71 52.54 -25.27
C LEU A 309 -40.58 51.72 -26.23
N ASP A 310 -41.71 51.17 -25.79
CA ASP A 310 -42.68 50.50 -26.67
C ASP A 310 -43.33 51.47 -27.68
N HIS A 311 -43.55 52.73 -27.31
CA HIS A 311 -44.05 53.76 -28.22
C HIS A 311 -42.97 54.17 -29.24
N LEU A 312 -41.77 54.50 -28.77
CA LEU A 312 -40.64 54.89 -29.62
C LEU A 312 -40.21 53.76 -30.57
N HIS A 313 -40.41 52.50 -30.19
CA HIS A 313 -40.18 51.34 -31.05
C HIS A 313 -41.17 51.28 -32.23
N ARG A 314 -42.44 51.61 -31.99
CA ARG A 314 -43.52 51.63 -33.01
C ARG A 314 -43.48 52.89 -33.88
N SER A 315 -42.94 53.98 -33.35
CA SER A 315 -42.88 55.30 -33.98
C SER A 315 -41.45 55.87 -33.92
N PRO A 316 -40.46 55.22 -34.58
CA PRO A 316 -39.06 55.65 -34.53
C PRO A 316 -38.88 57.04 -35.16
N SER A 317 -38.62 58.05 -34.34
CA SER A 317 -38.47 59.43 -34.77
C SER A 317 -37.13 59.68 -35.47
N THR A 318 -37.15 60.33 -36.64
CA THR A 318 -35.96 60.79 -37.37
C THR A 318 -35.39 62.08 -36.76
N THR A 319 -35.09 62.07 -35.47
CA THR A 319 -34.57 63.22 -34.72
C THR A 319 -33.09 63.47 -35.03
N SER A 320 -32.83 64.43 -35.92
CA SER A 320 -31.49 64.83 -36.34
C SER A 320 -30.78 65.70 -35.29
N LYS A 321 -29.72 65.16 -34.66
CA LYS A 321 -28.80 65.83 -33.72
C LYS A 321 -29.47 66.48 -32.49
N LEU A 322 -29.53 65.73 -31.39
CA LEU A 322 -29.62 66.31 -30.03
C LEU A 322 -28.35 67.13 -29.71
N SER A 323 -28.46 68.16 -28.88
CA SER A 323 -27.28 68.74 -28.22
C SER A 323 -26.81 67.85 -27.06
N GLU A 324 -25.60 68.09 -26.54
CA GLU A 324 -25.11 67.41 -25.33
C GLU A 324 -26.03 67.65 -24.12
N ASN A 325 -26.64 68.82 -23.98
CA ASN A 325 -27.53 69.11 -22.86
C ASN A 325 -28.88 68.38 -22.99
N ASP A 326 -29.44 68.30 -24.20
CA ASP A 326 -30.67 67.54 -24.46
C ASP A 326 -30.45 66.04 -24.26
N ALA A 327 -29.30 65.53 -24.72
CA ALA A 327 -28.88 64.15 -24.56
C ALA A 327 -28.68 63.79 -23.07
N LYS A 328 -28.05 64.67 -22.28
CA LYS A 328 -27.95 64.54 -20.81
C LYS A 328 -29.32 64.54 -20.14
N LEU A 329 -30.22 65.45 -20.52
CA LEU A 329 -31.56 65.55 -19.93
C LEU A 329 -32.40 64.30 -20.19
N LEU A 330 -32.40 63.82 -21.45
CA LEU A 330 -33.09 62.59 -21.83
C LEU A 330 -32.49 61.35 -21.16
N LEU A 331 -31.16 61.21 -21.14
CA LEU A 331 -30.50 60.10 -20.43
C LEU A 331 -30.87 60.09 -18.95
N LYS A 332 -30.81 61.25 -18.28
CA LYS A 332 -31.16 61.40 -16.87
C LYS A 332 -32.64 61.06 -16.61
N HIS A 333 -33.56 61.45 -17.50
CA HIS A 333 -34.98 61.07 -17.40
C HIS A 333 -35.17 59.54 -17.49
N PHE A 334 -34.52 58.89 -18.46
CA PHE A 334 -34.58 57.43 -18.59
C PHE A 334 -33.96 56.73 -17.38
N VAL A 335 -32.75 57.11 -16.96
CA VAL A 335 -32.04 56.49 -15.82
C VAL A 335 -32.83 56.61 -14.52
N ASN A 336 -33.28 57.81 -14.16
CA ASN A 336 -33.98 58.04 -12.90
C ASN A 336 -35.29 57.23 -12.79
N ASN A 337 -35.91 56.91 -13.92
CA ASN A 337 -37.18 56.19 -13.98
C ASN A 337 -37.03 54.68 -14.28
N PHE A 338 -35.85 54.19 -14.69
CA PHE A 338 -35.61 52.77 -14.90
C PHE A 338 -35.96 51.91 -13.67
N PRO A 339 -35.55 52.24 -12.42
CA PRO A 339 -35.81 51.35 -11.28
C PRO A 339 -37.30 51.20 -11.00
N ASN A 340 -38.05 52.31 -11.02
CA ASN A 340 -39.49 52.33 -10.77
C ASN A 340 -40.27 51.61 -11.87
N SER A 341 -39.96 51.88 -13.15
CA SER A 341 -40.60 51.19 -14.26
C SER A 341 -40.26 49.70 -14.27
N LYS A 342 -39.02 49.30 -13.92
CA LYS A 342 -38.61 47.89 -13.78
C LYS A 342 -39.33 47.17 -12.63
N ALA A 343 -39.51 47.83 -11.49
CA ALA A 343 -40.27 47.27 -10.37
C ALA A 343 -41.76 47.05 -10.72
N LEU A 344 -42.35 47.90 -11.57
CA LEU A 344 -43.75 47.82 -11.98
C LEU A 344 -44.03 46.92 -13.20
N ARG A 345 -43.03 46.69 -14.06
CA ARG A 345 -43.20 46.03 -15.39
C ARG A 345 -42.35 44.77 -15.59
N GLY A 346 -41.36 44.51 -14.73
CA GLY A 346 -40.37 43.46 -14.94
C GLY A 346 -39.14 43.96 -15.72
N ALA A 347 -38.45 43.06 -16.43
CA ALA A 347 -37.24 43.39 -17.18
C ALA A 347 -37.56 43.85 -18.62
N PHE A 348 -36.83 44.86 -19.09
CA PHE A 348 -36.98 45.40 -20.45
C PHE A 348 -36.84 44.33 -21.53
N THR A 349 -37.77 44.30 -22.49
CA THR A 349 -37.74 43.38 -23.63
C THR A 349 -36.61 43.71 -24.60
N TRP A 350 -36.22 42.77 -25.47
CA TRP A 350 -35.17 43.00 -26.47
C TRP A 350 -35.49 44.20 -27.39
N ASN A 351 -36.76 44.38 -27.78
CA ASN A 351 -37.20 45.54 -28.57
C ASN A 351 -37.03 46.86 -27.81
N GLN A 352 -37.38 46.89 -26.52
CA GLN A 352 -37.19 48.07 -25.66
C GLN A 352 -35.70 48.38 -25.48
N GLN A 353 -34.87 47.38 -25.19
CA GLN A 353 -33.41 47.51 -25.06
C GLN A 353 -32.76 48.01 -26.36
N ARG A 354 -33.15 47.47 -27.52
CA ARG A 354 -32.66 47.90 -28.83
C ARG A 354 -33.07 49.34 -29.15
N THR A 355 -34.31 49.71 -28.83
CA THR A 355 -34.83 51.06 -29.03
C THR A 355 -34.10 52.07 -28.14
N LEU A 356 -33.87 51.72 -26.87
CA LEU A 356 -33.07 52.51 -25.94
C LEU A 356 -31.64 52.71 -26.47
N LYS A 357 -30.94 51.63 -26.85
CA LYS A 357 -29.58 51.69 -27.43
C LYS A 357 -29.49 52.57 -28.69
N ALA A 358 -30.56 52.63 -29.48
CA ALA A 358 -30.60 53.41 -30.71
C ALA A 358 -30.75 54.94 -30.50
N LEU A 359 -31.12 55.38 -29.29
CA LEU A 359 -31.22 56.80 -28.97
C LEU A 359 -29.82 57.44 -28.89
N PRO A 360 -29.60 58.64 -29.47
CA PRO A 360 -28.30 59.33 -29.45
C PRO A 360 -28.04 60.04 -28.10
N ILE A 361 -28.19 59.30 -26.99
CA ILE A 361 -28.19 59.82 -25.61
C ILE A 361 -27.04 59.28 -24.75
N PHE A 362 -26.04 58.58 -25.30
CA PHE A 362 -24.98 57.96 -24.51
C PHE A 362 -23.62 58.66 -24.69
N PRO A 363 -22.87 58.92 -23.60
CA PRO A 363 -21.57 59.59 -23.63
C PRO A 363 -20.44 58.61 -23.99
N VAL A 364 -20.35 58.25 -25.27
CA VAL A 364 -19.30 57.36 -25.80
C VAL A 364 -17.93 58.00 -25.66
N THR A 365 -16.97 57.27 -25.09
CA THR A 365 -15.59 57.72 -24.93
C THR A 365 -14.65 56.78 -25.68
N SER A 366 -13.70 57.36 -26.41
CA SER A 366 -12.71 56.62 -27.21
C SER A 366 -11.31 57.25 -27.09
N MET A 367 -10.28 56.46 -27.34
CA MET A 367 -8.88 56.90 -27.35
C MET A 367 -8.32 56.79 -28.78
N ASP A 368 -7.64 57.82 -29.25
CA ASP A 368 -6.96 57.79 -30.55
C ASP A 368 -5.74 56.85 -30.52
N ARG A 369 -5.63 56.01 -31.55
CA ARG A 369 -4.64 54.92 -31.64
C ARG A 369 -3.20 55.41 -31.65
N ASN A 370 -2.95 56.60 -32.19
CA ASN A 370 -1.61 57.09 -32.52
C ASN A 370 -1.11 58.13 -31.51
N THR A 371 -2.03 58.90 -30.93
CA THR A 371 -1.73 60.03 -30.03
C THR A 371 -2.14 59.77 -28.57
N GLY A 372 -2.99 58.77 -28.30
CA GLY A 372 -3.58 58.56 -26.98
C GLY A 372 -4.62 59.62 -26.58
N ALA A 373 -5.00 60.52 -27.50
CA ALA A 373 -5.97 61.58 -27.23
C ALA A 373 -7.36 60.99 -26.94
N LYS A 374 -7.96 61.40 -25.82
CA LYS A 374 -9.29 60.95 -25.38
C LYS A 374 -10.36 61.84 -26.00
N THR A 375 -11.41 61.27 -26.59
CA THR A 375 -12.56 62.01 -27.14
C THR A 375 -13.88 61.48 -26.59
N LYS A 376 -14.82 62.39 -26.28
CA LYS A 376 -16.16 62.10 -25.76
C LYS A 376 -17.20 62.56 -26.78
N LYS A 377 -18.19 61.71 -27.10
CA LYS A 377 -19.20 61.97 -28.12
C LYS A 377 -20.55 61.40 -27.72
N TRP A 378 -21.60 62.21 -27.83
CA TRP A 378 -22.97 61.77 -27.61
C TRP A 378 -23.50 61.07 -28.87
N SER A 379 -23.80 59.77 -28.76
CA SER A 379 -24.19 58.93 -29.90
C SER A 379 -24.94 57.66 -29.47
N PRO A 380 -25.61 56.95 -30.41
CA PRO A 380 -26.21 55.64 -30.15
C PRO A 380 -25.17 54.58 -29.81
N LEU A 381 -25.59 53.55 -29.07
CA LEU A 381 -24.76 52.39 -28.75
C LEU A 381 -24.77 51.39 -29.91
N THR A 382 -23.75 51.48 -30.76
CA THR A 382 -23.58 50.63 -31.96
C THR A 382 -23.05 49.23 -31.66
N THR A 383 -22.47 49.00 -30.48
CA THR A 383 -21.87 47.70 -30.09
C THR A 383 -22.79 46.85 -29.22
N SER A 384 -22.55 45.54 -29.22
CA SER A 384 -23.24 44.60 -28.33
C SER A 384 -22.90 44.87 -26.87
N ARG A 385 -21.61 45.01 -26.56
CA ARG A 385 -21.10 45.26 -25.20
C ARG A 385 -20.84 46.75 -24.98
N PHE A 386 -21.09 47.22 -23.76
CA PHE A 386 -20.83 48.58 -23.36
C PHE A 386 -20.63 48.64 -21.83
N TYR A 387 -19.70 49.46 -21.40
CA TYR A 387 -19.26 49.56 -20.00
C TYR A 387 -19.12 51.04 -19.62
N ASP A 388 -19.83 51.48 -18.58
CA ASP A 388 -19.60 52.80 -17.98
C ASP A 388 -18.37 52.71 -17.07
N VAL A 389 -17.42 53.62 -17.23
CA VAL A 389 -16.14 53.60 -16.51
C VAL A 389 -16.02 54.80 -15.58
N ASN A 390 -15.53 54.58 -14.35
CA ASN A 390 -15.37 55.66 -13.38
C ASN A 390 -14.18 56.60 -13.70
N SER A 391 -13.34 56.21 -14.65
CA SER A 391 -12.16 56.94 -15.12
C SER A 391 -11.89 56.62 -16.58
N ASN A 392 -11.40 57.61 -17.32
CA ASN A 392 -11.01 57.47 -18.72
C ASN A 392 -9.48 57.26 -18.92
N ASN A 393 -8.72 56.96 -17.85
CA ASN A 393 -7.27 56.76 -17.94
C ASN A 393 -6.87 55.48 -18.67
N ILE A 394 -7.61 54.40 -18.45
CA ILE A 394 -7.45 53.12 -19.16
C ILE A 394 -8.66 52.95 -20.08
N LEU A 395 -8.42 52.97 -21.40
CA LEU A 395 -9.42 52.71 -22.44
C LEU A 395 -8.84 51.72 -23.45
N PRO A 396 -8.94 50.40 -23.17
CA PRO A 396 -8.38 49.36 -24.01
C PRO A 396 -9.22 49.17 -25.27
N GLU A 397 -8.58 48.76 -26.37
CA GLU A 397 -9.31 48.28 -27.53
C GLU A 397 -9.86 46.89 -27.27
N ILE A 398 -11.18 46.76 -27.22
CA ILE A 398 -11.89 45.48 -27.08
C ILE A 398 -12.88 45.37 -28.23
N TYR A 399 -12.92 44.21 -28.89
CA TYR A 399 -13.84 43.96 -30.00
C TYR A 399 -15.31 44.09 -29.56
N ASP A 400 -16.13 44.70 -30.42
CA ASP A 400 -17.58 44.92 -30.21
C ASP A 400 -17.93 45.46 -28.81
N THR A 401 -17.14 46.45 -28.35
CA THR A 401 -17.23 47.04 -27.02
C THR A 401 -17.12 48.56 -27.08
N THR A 402 -18.02 49.26 -26.39
CA THR A 402 -18.01 50.72 -26.25
C THR A 402 -17.84 51.14 -24.79
N PHE A 403 -16.88 52.01 -24.49
CA PHE A 403 -16.74 52.61 -23.17
C PHE A 403 -17.56 53.90 -23.05
N LEU A 404 -18.27 54.04 -21.94
CA LEU A 404 -19.03 55.24 -21.59
C LEU A 404 -18.34 55.95 -20.42
N PHE A 405 -18.40 57.28 -20.40
CA PHE A 405 -17.91 58.06 -19.27
C PHE A 405 -19.03 59.00 -18.83
N ALA A 406 -19.93 58.48 -17.98
CA ALA A 406 -21.20 59.13 -17.69
C ALA A 406 -21.17 60.12 -16.50
N GLU A 407 -20.04 60.31 -15.80
CA GLU A 407 -19.89 61.33 -14.75
C GLU A 407 -20.99 61.24 -13.66
N GLY A 408 -21.40 60.03 -13.29
CA GLY A 408 -22.47 59.75 -12.31
C GLY A 408 -23.91 59.78 -12.87
N LEU A 409 -24.11 60.01 -14.18
CA LEU A 409 -25.45 60.03 -14.79
C LEU A 409 -26.16 58.66 -14.86
N ILE A 410 -25.50 57.54 -14.52
CA ILE A 410 -26.03 56.16 -14.63
C ILE A 410 -25.94 55.40 -13.28
N ASP A 411 -26.00 56.12 -12.16
CA ASP A 411 -25.73 55.62 -10.80
C ASP A 411 -26.58 54.41 -10.32
N TYR A 412 -27.75 54.17 -10.94
CA TYR A 412 -28.74 53.21 -10.44
C TYR A 412 -28.95 51.94 -11.28
N THR A 413 -28.28 51.77 -12.43
CA THR A 413 -28.58 50.64 -13.35
C THR A 413 -27.41 49.97 -14.04
N MET A 414 -26.21 50.56 -14.02
CA MET A 414 -25.00 49.91 -14.55
C MET A 414 -23.92 49.92 -13.46
N MET A 415 -23.17 48.82 -13.34
CA MET A 415 -21.92 48.85 -12.58
C MET A 415 -20.97 49.81 -13.29
N GLN A 416 -20.47 50.81 -12.57
CA GLN A 416 -19.32 51.60 -13.01
C GLN A 416 -18.07 50.73 -12.85
N TYR A 417 -17.36 50.48 -13.95
CA TYR A 417 -16.14 49.71 -13.97
C TYR A 417 -14.99 50.60 -13.48
N SER A 418 -14.23 50.12 -12.50
CA SER A 418 -12.98 50.77 -12.10
C SER A 418 -11.89 50.55 -13.16
N GLU A 419 -10.81 51.31 -13.11
CA GLU A 419 -9.63 51.09 -13.96
C GLU A 419 -9.11 49.63 -13.88
N LEU A 420 -9.26 48.98 -12.72
CA LEU A 420 -8.95 47.57 -12.50
C LEU A 420 -9.95 46.61 -13.18
N ASP A 421 -11.23 46.96 -13.22
CA ASP A 421 -12.25 46.17 -13.91
C ASP A 421 -12.13 46.31 -15.44
N VAL A 422 -11.71 47.48 -15.93
CA VAL A 422 -11.38 47.68 -17.35
C VAL A 422 -10.13 46.87 -17.74
N LEU A 423 -9.14 46.73 -16.86
CA LEU A 423 -8.06 45.76 -17.04
C LEU A 423 -8.60 44.32 -17.06
N ASN A 424 -9.49 43.95 -16.13
CA ASN A 424 -10.08 42.61 -16.10
C ASN A 424 -10.79 42.27 -17.42
N LEU A 425 -11.53 43.21 -18.02
CA LEU A 425 -12.13 43.05 -19.36
C LEU A 425 -11.05 42.85 -20.45
N SER A 426 -9.94 43.58 -20.38
CA SER A 426 -8.81 43.45 -21.31
C SER A 426 -8.17 42.06 -21.27
N LEU A 427 -8.05 41.49 -20.06
CA LEU A 427 -7.52 40.15 -19.82
C LEU A 427 -8.51 39.05 -20.21
N GLN A 428 -9.79 39.19 -19.83
CA GLN A 428 -10.87 38.24 -20.19
C GLN A 428 -11.08 38.12 -21.70
N HIS A 429 -10.81 39.18 -22.46
CA HIS A 429 -10.88 39.17 -23.92
C HIS A 429 -9.51 39.01 -24.60
N ASN A 430 -8.44 38.79 -23.83
CA ASN A 430 -7.06 38.59 -24.27
C ASN A 430 -6.62 39.60 -25.36
N CYS A 431 -7.03 40.86 -25.24
CA CYS A 431 -6.79 41.88 -26.26
C CYS A 431 -5.49 42.67 -26.05
N LEU A 432 -4.75 42.40 -24.97
CA LEU A 432 -3.45 43.05 -24.71
C LEU A 432 -2.44 42.93 -25.88
N PRO A 433 -2.33 41.79 -26.60
CA PRO A 433 -1.44 41.67 -27.77
C PRO A 433 -1.86 42.51 -28.98
N SER A 434 -3.11 42.96 -29.05
CA SER A 434 -3.66 43.75 -30.16
C SER A 434 -3.84 45.24 -29.84
N GLN A 435 -3.38 45.71 -28.68
CA GLN A 435 -3.40 47.14 -28.34
C GLN A 435 -2.38 47.92 -29.19
N SER A 436 -2.68 49.18 -29.50
CA SER A 436 -1.65 50.10 -29.99
C SER A 436 -0.54 50.26 -28.93
N PRO A 437 0.73 50.46 -29.30
CA PRO A 437 1.81 50.68 -28.34
C PRO A 437 1.55 51.84 -27.37
N VAL A 438 0.83 52.88 -27.81
CA VAL A 438 0.47 54.05 -26.99
C VAL A 438 -0.59 53.68 -25.94
N ILE A 439 -1.59 52.90 -26.33
CA ILE A 439 -2.64 52.41 -25.43
C ILE A 439 -2.05 51.39 -24.45
N LEU A 440 -1.21 50.47 -24.92
CA LEU A 440 -0.53 49.47 -24.09
C LEU A 440 0.39 50.11 -23.05
N LYS A 441 1.20 51.11 -23.45
CA LYS A 441 1.97 51.95 -22.52
C LYS A 441 1.06 52.55 -21.46
N SER A 442 -0.03 53.20 -21.88
CA SER A 442 -0.95 53.90 -20.97
C SER A 442 -1.58 52.96 -19.94
N ILE A 443 -2.00 51.76 -20.37
CA ILE A 443 -2.44 50.69 -19.48
C ILE A 443 -1.34 50.36 -18.47
N MET A 444 -0.15 49.95 -18.94
CA MET A 444 0.92 49.47 -18.03
C MET A 444 1.40 50.56 -17.05
N VAL A 445 1.53 51.81 -17.48
CA VAL A 445 1.97 52.93 -16.62
C VAL A 445 0.96 53.24 -15.53
N VAL A 446 -0.35 53.25 -15.82
CA VAL A 446 -1.40 53.46 -14.80
C VAL A 446 -1.45 52.29 -13.81
N LEU A 447 -1.28 51.05 -14.28
CA LEU A 447 -1.20 49.89 -13.37
C LEU A 447 0.05 49.94 -12.49
N ALA A 448 1.19 50.36 -13.04
CA ALA A 448 2.44 50.49 -12.29
C ALA A 448 2.38 51.53 -11.18
N SER A 449 1.54 52.58 -11.29
CA SER A 449 1.29 53.54 -10.20
C SER A 449 0.30 53.00 -9.14
N GLN A 450 -0.42 51.92 -9.43
CA GLN A 450 -1.39 51.28 -8.53
C GLN A 450 -0.91 49.92 -7.96
N GLY A 451 0.37 49.58 -8.16
CA GLY A 451 0.87 48.19 -8.11
C GLY A 451 0.57 47.36 -6.85
N GLU A 452 0.31 47.98 -5.71
CA GLU A 452 -0.06 47.27 -4.46
C GLU A 452 -1.53 46.82 -4.39
N ARG A 453 -2.39 47.29 -5.30
CA ARG A 453 -3.84 46.99 -5.32
C ARG A 453 -4.23 45.88 -6.31
N LEU A 454 -3.27 45.30 -7.02
CA LEU A 454 -3.51 44.27 -8.03
C LEU A 454 -3.66 42.89 -7.39
N SER A 455 -4.72 42.15 -7.75
CA SER A 455 -4.90 40.78 -7.27
C SER A 455 -3.89 39.82 -7.91
N THR A 456 -3.55 38.74 -7.20
CA THR A 456 -2.62 37.70 -7.68
C THR A 456 -3.05 37.10 -9.01
N GLN A 457 -4.36 36.87 -9.21
CA GLN A 457 -4.94 36.35 -10.44
C GLN A 457 -4.72 37.31 -11.64
N VAL A 458 -4.81 38.62 -11.42
CA VAL A 458 -4.52 39.64 -12.44
C VAL A 458 -3.03 39.67 -12.79
N VAL A 459 -2.16 39.64 -11.78
CA VAL A 459 -0.70 39.59 -11.96
C VAL A 459 -0.26 38.33 -12.72
N GLU A 460 -0.85 37.16 -12.42
CA GLU A 460 -0.59 35.93 -13.18
C GLU A 460 -1.10 35.98 -14.62
N SER A 461 -2.28 36.57 -14.84
CA SER A 461 -2.86 36.69 -16.19
C SER A 461 -2.03 37.64 -17.07
N LEU A 462 -1.53 38.74 -16.48
CA LEU A 462 -0.57 39.65 -17.12
C LEU A 462 0.77 38.95 -17.43
N LYS A 463 1.31 38.16 -16.50
CA LYS A 463 2.57 37.42 -16.69
C LYS A 463 2.56 36.50 -17.91
N LYS A 464 1.42 35.86 -18.19
CA LYS A 464 1.24 34.84 -19.24
C LYS A 464 0.79 35.41 -20.60
N SER A 465 0.27 36.65 -20.65
CA SER A 465 -0.26 37.23 -21.90
C SER A 465 0.83 37.83 -22.78
N LYS A 466 0.84 37.48 -24.08
CA LYS A 466 1.91 37.81 -25.04
C LYS A 466 1.79 39.22 -25.63
N PHE A 467 1.94 40.26 -24.81
CA PHE A 467 1.79 41.66 -25.23
C PHE A 467 3.11 42.46 -25.29
N LEU A 468 4.22 41.96 -24.73
CA LEU A 468 5.45 42.74 -24.64
C LEU A 468 6.41 42.40 -25.78
N CYS A 469 6.93 43.41 -26.48
CA CYS A 469 7.92 43.20 -27.53
C CYS A 469 9.28 42.78 -26.94
N ALA A 470 9.83 41.68 -27.43
CA ALA A 470 11.22 41.28 -27.20
C ALA A 470 12.17 42.03 -28.15
N ALA A 471 13.47 42.08 -27.85
CA ALA A 471 14.50 42.84 -28.58
C ALA A 471 14.84 42.30 -29.98
N ASN A 472 14.19 41.22 -30.43
CA ASN A 472 14.13 40.75 -31.81
C ASN A 472 12.89 41.25 -32.58
N GLY A 473 11.97 41.97 -31.93
CA GLY A 473 10.71 42.47 -32.48
C GLY A 473 9.48 41.57 -32.27
N SER A 474 9.61 40.35 -31.74
CA SER A 474 8.45 39.46 -31.53
C SER A 474 7.71 39.73 -30.22
N LEU A 475 6.38 39.58 -30.22
CA LEU A 475 5.57 39.62 -29.00
C LEU A 475 5.81 38.37 -28.13
N ALA A 476 6.09 38.61 -26.85
CA ALA A 476 6.34 37.59 -25.83
C ALA A 476 5.55 37.88 -24.55
N ALA A 477 5.41 36.87 -23.70
CA ALA A 477 4.82 37.01 -22.37
C ALA A 477 5.87 37.58 -21.39
N PRO A 478 5.51 38.50 -20.48
CA PRO A 478 6.44 39.03 -19.49
C PRO A 478 7.22 37.96 -18.71
N GLU A 479 6.61 36.82 -18.38
CA GLU A 479 7.29 35.73 -17.66
C GLU A 479 8.34 34.96 -18.47
N ASP A 480 8.34 35.08 -19.80
CA ASP A 480 9.34 34.51 -20.70
C ASP A 480 10.46 35.50 -21.06
N LEU A 481 10.35 36.76 -20.60
CA LEU A 481 11.34 37.80 -20.79
C LEU A 481 12.13 38.05 -19.51
N ILE A 482 13.45 37.99 -19.63
CA ILE A 482 14.40 38.07 -18.52
C ILE A 482 14.63 39.54 -18.17
N ASP A 483 14.36 39.89 -16.92
CA ASP A 483 14.63 41.22 -16.39
C ASP A 483 16.15 41.43 -16.25
N PRO A 484 16.71 42.63 -16.52
CA PRO A 484 18.12 42.93 -16.28
C PRO A 484 18.60 42.70 -14.83
N SER A 485 17.68 42.69 -13.85
CA SER A 485 17.98 42.34 -12.45
C SER A 485 18.03 40.83 -12.16
N ASN A 486 17.71 39.97 -13.13
CA ASN A 486 17.82 38.51 -12.96
C ASN A 486 19.29 38.07 -12.98
N PRO A 487 19.78 37.31 -11.98
CA PRO A 487 21.17 36.83 -11.96
C PRO A 487 21.59 36.03 -13.20
N LEU A 488 20.65 35.37 -13.89
CA LEU A 488 20.91 34.62 -15.13
C LEU A 488 20.97 35.51 -16.40
N TYR A 489 20.66 36.80 -16.34
CA TYR A 489 20.63 37.70 -17.50
C TYR A 489 21.91 37.65 -18.39
N PRO A 490 23.14 37.53 -17.84
CA PRO A 490 24.35 37.37 -18.67
C PRO A 490 24.34 36.12 -19.58
N LEU A 491 23.62 35.07 -19.20
CA LEU A 491 23.45 33.82 -19.97
C LEU A 491 22.32 33.89 -21.00
N TYR A 492 21.54 34.97 -20.99
CA TYR A 492 20.51 35.29 -22.00
C TYR A 492 20.91 36.47 -22.89
N SER A 493 22.04 37.14 -22.61
CA SER A 493 22.50 38.37 -23.29
C SER A 493 22.60 38.29 -24.82
N THR A 494 22.86 37.10 -25.36
CA THR A 494 22.90 36.83 -26.81
C THR A 494 21.52 36.53 -27.42
N GLU A 495 20.54 36.13 -26.62
CA GLU A 495 19.21 35.71 -27.06
C GLU A 495 18.22 36.88 -27.04
N ARG A 496 18.27 37.73 -28.08
CA ARG A 496 17.39 38.91 -28.21
C ARG A 496 15.87 38.62 -28.13
N HIS A 497 15.45 37.37 -28.31
CA HIS A 497 14.06 36.95 -28.14
C HIS A 497 13.64 36.70 -26.67
N ARG A 498 14.61 36.64 -25.74
CA ARG A 498 14.44 36.48 -24.28
C ARG A 498 14.61 37.79 -23.51
N ILE A 499 14.99 38.88 -24.19
CA ILE A 499 15.25 40.19 -23.60
C ILE A 499 14.12 41.15 -24.02
N PRO A 500 13.53 41.95 -23.12
CA PRO A 500 12.53 42.95 -23.49
C PRO A 500 13.12 44.06 -24.38
N SER A 501 12.35 44.55 -25.35
CA SER A 501 12.79 45.63 -26.25
C SER A 501 12.68 47.00 -25.57
N THR A 502 13.78 47.74 -25.55
CA THR A 502 13.84 49.15 -25.15
C THR A 502 14.11 50.08 -26.35
N SER A 503 13.84 49.62 -27.59
CA SER A 503 14.30 50.27 -28.83
C SER A 503 13.78 51.70 -29.08
N ASN A 504 12.70 52.10 -28.41
CA ASN A 504 12.11 53.44 -28.49
C ASN A 504 11.45 53.81 -27.15
N PRO A 505 11.14 55.10 -26.90
CA PRO A 505 10.61 55.55 -25.61
C PRO A 505 9.34 54.83 -25.16
N ILE A 506 8.38 54.62 -26.07
CA ILE A 506 7.10 53.95 -25.76
C ILE A 506 7.35 52.52 -25.27
N GLN A 507 8.22 51.77 -25.95
CA GLN A 507 8.62 50.43 -25.52
C GLN A 507 9.39 50.47 -24.20
N SER A 508 10.36 51.38 -24.04
CA SER A 508 11.15 51.51 -22.82
C SER A 508 10.30 51.82 -21.59
N GLU A 509 9.36 52.77 -21.69
CA GLU A 509 8.42 53.11 -20.61
C GLU A 509 7.44 51.96 -20.32
N THR A 510 7.01 51.22 -21.35
CA THR A 510 6.19 50.01 -21.16
C THR A 510 6.96 48.91 -20.42
N VAL A 511 8.23 48.68 -20.79
CA VAL A 511 9.12 47.73 -20.10
C VAL A 511 9.37 48.17 -18.66
N GLU A 512 9.62 49.46 -18.40
CA GLU A 512 9.81 50.00 -17.05
C GLU A 512 8.55 49.82 -16.18
N ALA A 513 7.36 50.03 -16.74
CA ALA A 513 6.10 49.79 -16.05
C ALA A 513 5.86 48.30 -15.74
N VAL A 514 6.07 47.41 -16.71
CA VAL A 514 5.98 45.94 -16.53
C VAL A 514 7.04 45.43 -15.53
N ALA A 515 8.21 46.07 -15.48
CA ALA A 515 9.27 45.82 -14.51
C ALA A 515 8.88 46.27 -13.08
N LYS A 516 8.32 47.49 -12.93
CA LYS A 516 7.76 47.99 -11.64
C LYS A 516 6.67 47.06 -11.10
N LEU A 517 5.83 46.51 -11.98
CA LEU A 517 4.80 45.51 -11.68
C LEU A 517 5.34 44.11 -11.34
N LYS A 518 6.66 43.88 -11.37
CA LYS A 518 7.31 42.58 -11.09
C LYS A 518 6.77 41.43 -11.97
N LEU A 519 6.38 41.76 -13.21
CA LEU A 519 5.86 40.81 -14.19
C LEU A 519 6.98 40.10 -14.97
N LEU A 520 8.10 40.79 -15.22
CA LEU A 520 9.28 40.21 -15.87
C LEU A 520 9.91 39.10 -15.03
N ASN A 521 10.62 38.19 -15.70
CA ASN A 521 11.32 37.07 -15.08
C ASN A 521 12.57 37.58 -14.31
N ARG A 522 12.35 37.97 -13.05
CA ARG A 522 13.35 38.55 -12.12
C ARG A 522 14.07 37.52 -11.24
N ALA A 523 13.36 36.46 -10.86
CA ALA A 523 13.87 35.45 -9.94
C ALA A 523 14.59 34.32 -10.68
N MET A 524 15.58 33.70 -10.05
CA MET A 524 16.06 32.39 -10.47
C MET A 524 15.04 31.32 -10.06
N THR A 525 14.67 30.45 -11.00
CA THR A 525 13.55 29.50 -10.90
C THR A 525 13.90 28.18 -11.57
N VAL A 526 13.21 27.09 -11.22
CA VAL A 526 13.44 25.77 -11.84
C VAL A 526 13.33 25.86 -13.37
N LYS A 527 12.34 26.60 -13.90
CA LYS A 527 12.15 26.82 -15.35
C LYS A 527 13.38 27.44 -16.02
N ASN A 528 13.98 28.49 -15.44
CA ASN A 528 15.09 29.21 -16.09
C ASN A 528 16.47 28.57 -15.82
N VAL A 529 16.68 27.91 -14.68
CA VAL A 529 17.92 27.13 -14.43
C VAL A 529 17.98 25.90 -15.34
N THR A 530 16.91 25.10 -15.42
CA THR A 530 16.86 23.92 -16.29
C THR A 530 16.94 24.30 -17.78
N ASP A 531 16.32 25.41 -18.20
CA ASP A 531 16.47 25.97 -19.55
C ASP A 531 17.94 26.30 -19.89
N ARG A 532 18.70 26.94 -18.98
CA ARG A 532 20.13 27.21 -19.20
C ARG A 532 20.99 25.94 -19.19
N ILE A 533 20.64 24.93 -18.39
CA ILE A 533 21.29 23.62 -18.40
C ILE A 533 21.12 22.92 -19.75
N HIS A 534 19.90 22.89 -20.31
CA HIS A 534 19.65 22.35 -21.66
C HIS A 534 20.35 23.17 -22.74
N TRP A 535 20.32 24.51 -22.66
CA TRP A 535 21.00 25.39 -23.60
C TRP A 535 22.51 25.14 -23.67
N ILE A 536 23.16 24.86 -22.53
CA ILE A 536 24.56 24.43 -22.48
C ILE A 536 24.73 23.01 -23.06
N SER A 537 23.91 22.04 -22.64
CA SER A 537 24.00 20.65 -23.11
C SER A 537 23.82 20.50 -24.63
N ASN A 538 23.00 21.35 -25.24
CA ASN A 538 22.76 21.35 -26.68
C ASN A 538 23.94 21.90 -27.50
N ASN A 539 24.91 22.56 -26.84
CA ASN A 539 26.09 23.17 -27.46
C ASN A 539 27.40 22.60 -26.86
N HIS A 540 27.36 21.38 -26.30
CA HIS A 540 28.45 20.80 -25.49
C HIS A 540 29.80 20.66 -26.21
N ASP A 541 29.81 20.62 -27.54
CA ASP A 541 31.01 20.53 -28.36
C ASP A 541 31.70 21.90 -28.59
N ASN A 542 31.05 23.04 -28.30
CA ASN A 542 31.65 24.36 -28.41
C ASN A 542 32.38 24.76 -27.09
N PRO A 543 33.71 25.00 -27.10
CA PRO A 543 34.47 25.40 -25.92
C PRO A 543 33.95 26.63 -25.17
N GLU A 544 33.31 27.59 -25.86
CA GLU A 544 32.75 28.80 -25.21
C GLU A 544 31.70 28.47 -24.13
N TYR A 545 31.01 27.33 -24.28
CA TYR A 545 29.98 26.91 -23.34
C TYR A 545 30.56 26.33 -22.04
N ILE A 546 31.86 26.04 -21.98
CA ILE A 546 32.56 25.70 -20.74
C ILE A 546 32.51 26.90 -19.78
N ASP A 547 32.88 28.09 -20.26
CA ASP A 547 32.79 29.32 -19.46
C ASP A 547 31.35 29.71 -19.14
N LYS A 548 30.38 29.43 -20.04
CA LYS A 548 28.95 29.60 -19.73
C LYS A 548 28.46 28.66 -18.64
N SER A 549 28.96 27.42 -18.58
CA SER A 549 28.65 26.48 -17.50
C SER A 549 29.29 26.88 -16.18
N LEU A 550 30.56 27.28 -16.19
CA LEU A 550 31.23 27.84 -15.01
C LEU A 550 30.53 29.10 -14.50
N GLN A 551 30.05 29.97 -15.40
CA GLN A 551 29.23 31.13 -15.07
C GLN A 551 27.87 30.73 -14.46
N LEU A 552 27.17 29.73 -15.01
CA LEU A 552 25.91 29.23 -14.46
C LEU A 552 26.08 28.64 -13.05
N LEU A 553 27.07 27.75 -12.86
CA LEU A 553 27.37 27.14 -11.56
C LEU A 553 27.72 28.20 -10.51
N ARG A 554 28.48 29.23 -10.92
CA ARG A 554 28.81 30.37 -10.07
C ARG A 554 27.59 31.21 -9.68
N ILE A 555 26.68 31.49 -10.62
CA ILE A 555 25.41 32.20 -10.33
C ILE A 555 24.52 31.39 -9.38
N ILE A 556 24.47 30.06 -9.54
CA ILE A 556 23.71 29.16 -8.66
C ILE A 556 24.23 29.24 -7.21
N ASP A 557 25.55 29.31 -7.01
CA ASP A 557 26.18 29.39 -5.69
C ASP A 557 26.11 30.80 -5.07
N GLU A 558 26.51 31.84 -5.82
CA GLU A 558 26.50 33.24 -5.36
C GLU A 558 25.10 33.77 -5.00
N GLN A 559 24.04 33.10 -5.45
CA GLN A 559 22.63 33.41 -5.12
C GLN A 559 22.00 32.41 -4.13
N GLY A 560 22.75 31.43 -3.63
CA GLY A 560 22.28 30.44 -2.64
C GLY A 560 21.13 29.55 -3.13
N TYR A 561 21.08 29.22 -4.43
CA TYR A 561 19.90 28.62 -5.04
C TYR A 561 19.55 27.22 -4.50
N HIS A 562 18.28 27.03 -4.13
CA HIS A 562 17.74 25.76 -3.63
C HIS A 562 17.58 24.70 -4.74
N CYS A 563 18.71 24.14 -5.17
CA CYS A 563 18.83 23.18 -6.25
C CYS A 563 17.95 21.93 -6.07
N GLY A 564 17.58 21.55 -4.84
CA GLY A 564 16.75 20.36 -4.56
C GLY A 564 15.32 20.37 -5.13
N SER A 565 14.95 21.40 -5.91
CA SER A 565 13.72 21.47 -6.71
C SER A 565 13.95 21.26 -8.23
N LEU A 566 15.21 21.05 -8.65
CA LEU A 566 15.58 20.70 -10.02
C LEU A 566 15.41 19.21 -10.27
N THR A 567 14.65 18.86 -11.31
CA THR A 567 14.68 17.53 -11.93
C THR A 567 15.49 17.65 -13.23
N LEU A 568 16.60 16.91 -13.32
CA LEU A 568 17.51 16.93 -14.47
C LEU A 568 17.64 15.53 -15.07
N ASP A 569 17.77 15.44 -16.39
CA ASP A 569 18.16 14.21 -17.07
C ASP A 569 19.67 13.96 -16.85
N PRO A 570 20.09 12.81 -16.28
CA PRO A 570 21.50 12.51 -16.01
C PRO A 570 22.42 12.51 -17.25
N SER A 571 21.87 12.39 -18.46
CA SER A 571 22.61 12.36 -19.73
C SER A 571 23.02 13.75 -20.26
N LEU A 572 22.49 14.84 -19.68
CA LEU A 572 22.76 16.20 -20.14
C LEU A 572 24.23 16.57 -19.98
N LYS A 573 24.91 16.84 -21.10
CA LYS A 573 26.34 17.17 -21.15
C LYS A 573 26.59 18.65 -20.87
N TRP A 574 26.40 19.06 -19.62
CA TRP A 574 26.57 20.46 -19.22
C TRP A 574 27.65 20.68 -18.15
N ILE A 575 28.25 19.61 -17.62
CA ILE A 575 29.18 19.69 -16.50
C ILE A 575 30.62 19.83 -17.02
N PRO A 576 31.36 20.89 -16.65
CA PRO A 576 32.71 21.10 -17.16
C PRO A 576 33.71 20.22 -16.42
N THR A 577 34.65 19.62 -17.17
CA THR A 577 35.67 18.67 -16.66
C THR A 577 37.09 19.19 -16.81
N ARG A 578 38.06 18.61 -16.08
CA ARG A 578 39.48 19.03 -16.10
C ARG A 578 40.14 18.92 -17.48
N ASP A 579 39.63 18.06 -18.38
CA ASP A 579 40.09 17.98 -19.77
C ASP A 579 39.39 18.97 -20.72
N ASN A 580 38.77 20.04 -20.18
CA ASN A 580 38.07 21.09 -20.90
C ASN A 580 36.99 20.56 -21.85
N LYS A 581 36.12 19.69 -21.33
CA LYS A 581 34.93 19.19 -22.02
C LYS A 581 33.69 19.31 -21.15
N LEU A 582 32.54 19.47 -21.80
CA LEU A 582 31.23 19.36 -21.18
C LEU A 582 30.76 17.91 -21.30
N VAL A 583 30.46 17.27 -20.18
CA VAL A 583 30.02 15.86 -20.12
C VAL A 583 28.84 15.70 -19.16
N SER A 584 28.24 14.52 -19.17
CA SER A 584 27.06 14.19 -18.38
C SER A 584 27.38 13.88 -16.91
N ALA A 585 26.35 13.88 -16.06
CA ALA A 585 26.47 13.54 -14.63
C ALA A 585 26.94 12.10 -14.41
N ASN A 586 26.74 11.23 -15.40
CA ASN A 586 27.17 9.83 -15.41
C ASN A 586 28.62 9.63 -15.91
N GLU A 587 29.21 10.62 -16.60
CA GLU A 587 30.58 10.55 -17.17
C GLU A 587 31.64 11.22 -16.28
N CYS A 588 31.22 11.97 -15.25
CA CYS A 588 32.12 12.69 -14.36
C CYS A 588 31.66 12.66 -12.89
N ARG A 589 32.61 12.92 -11.99
CA ARG A 589 32.35 13.07 -10.56
C ARG A 589 33.30 14.13 -9.97
N PRO A 590 32.88 14.96 -9.00
CA PRO A 590 33.72 16.03 -8.47
C PRO A 590 34.85 15.46 -7.62
N ASP A 591 35.96 16.18 -7.58
CA ASP A 591 37.13 15.79 -6.79
C ASP A 591 36.75 15.73 -5.29
N PRO A 592 36.79 14.54 -4.65
CA PRO A 592 36.53 14.43 -3.23
C PRO A 592 37.67 15.12 -2.44
N ARG A 593 37.35 15.67 -1.25
CA ARG A 593 38.35 16.34 -0.38
C ARG A 593 39.40 15.39 0.24
N ASN A 594 39.55 14.19 -0.31
CA ASN A 594 40.46 13.14 0.12
C ASN A 594 40.70 12.17 -1.06
N ASN A 595 41.96 11.98 -1.44
CA ASN A 595 42.41 11.16 -2.57
C ASN A 595 41.96 9.68 -2.47
N GLU A 596 41.70 9.16 -1.26
CA GLU A 596 41.20 7.79 -1.03
C GLU A 596 39.87 7.49 -1.74
N ARG A 597 39.12 8.52 -2.16
CA ARG A 597 37.88 8.34 -2.94
C ARG A 597 38.07 8.50 -4.45
N LEU A 598 39.19 9.05 -4.92
CA LEU A 598 39.53 9.07 -6.35
C LEU A 598 39.83 7.66 -6.86
N SER A 599 40.49 6.84 -6.05
CA SER A 599 40.84 5.44 -6.37
C SER A 599 39.66 4.55 -6.79
N LEU A 600 38.44 4.98 -6.49
CA LEU A 600 37.20 4.29 -6.78
C LEU A 600 36.60 4.60 -8.17
N PHE A 601 37.07 5.65 -8.86
CA PHE A 601 36.53 6.04 -10.17
C PHE A 601 37.49 6.76 -11.13
N ASP A 602 38.68 7.18 -10.71
CA ASP A 602 39.59 8.05 -11.48
C ASP A 602 40.16 7.47 -12.79
N ARG A 603 39.92 6.18 -13.08
CA ARG A 603 40.25 5.54 -14.37
C ARG A 603 39.04 5.40 -15.30
N VAL A 604 37.83 5.66 -14.81
CA VAL A 604 36.56 5.44 -15.53
C VAL A 604 35.74 6.73 -15.69
N LEU A 605 35.63 7.54 -14.63
CA LEU A 605 34.90 8.80 -14.62
C LEU A 605 35.86 9.99 -14.60
N LYS A 606 35.50 11.04 -15.33
CA LYS A 606 36.27 12.29 -15.37
C LYS A 606 36.13 13.10 -14.09
N ILE A 607 37.16 13.86 -13.76
CA ILE A 607 37.12 14.81 -12.64
C ILE A 607 36.55 16.16 -13.12
N VAL A 608 35.59 16.68 -12.38
CA VAL A 608 34.97 18.01 -12.61
C VAL A 608 36.03 19.13 -12.55
N HIS A 609 35.85 20.16 -13.39
CA HIS A 609 36.77 21.28 -13.56
C HIS A 609 37.00 22.06 -12.25
N SER A 610 38.23 22.51 -12.00
CA SER A 610 38.63 23.10 -10.70
C SER A 610 37.93 24.40 -10.32
N LYS A 611 37.43 25.18 -11.30
CA LYS A 611 36.64 26.41 -11.07
C LYS A 611 35.13 26.15 -10.89
N ALA A 612 34.66 24.91 -11.00
CA ALA A 612 33.24 24.58 -10.94
C ALA A 612 32.77 24.46 -9.48
N ILE A 613 31.93 25.41 -9.03
CA ILE A 613 31.41 25.40 -7.66
C ILE A 613 30.24 24.41 -7.59
N MET A 614 30.44 23.30 -6.89
CA MET A 614 29.42 22.26 -6.72
C MET A 614 28.91 22.28 -5.27
N SER A 615 27.77 22.90 -5.03
CA SER A 615 27.09 22.93 -3.73
C SER A 615 26.50 21.54 -3.38
N GLU A 616 26.38 21.22 -2.09
CA GLU A 616 25.83 19.91 -1.65
C GLU A 616 24.40 19.64 -2.18
N PRO A 617 23.46 20.63 -2.22
CA PRO A 617 22.16 20.43 -2.86
C PRO A 617 22.26 20.07 -4.35
N LEU A 618 23.22 20.63 -5.09
CA LEU A 618 23.42 20.31 -6.51
C LEU A 618 24.02 18.91 -6.70
N LYS A 619 25.00 18.51 -5.86
CA LYS A 619 25.55 17.14 -5.89
C LYS A 619 24.45 16.09 -5.69
N LYS A 620 23.47 16.36 -4.82
CA LYS A 620 22.33 15.48 -4.59
C LYS A 620 21.40 15.36 -5.80
N VAL A 621 21.11 16.47 -6.50
CA VAL A 621 20.34 16.45 -7.76
C VAL A 621 21.05 15.61 -8.84
N LEU A 622 22.38 15.69 -8.90
CA LEU A 622 23.21 14.94 -9.84
C LEU A 622 23.45 13.47 -9.43
N GLY A 623 22.81 12.98 -8.36
CA GLY A 623 22.99 11.61 -7.84
C GLY A 623 24.39 11.33 -7.29
N TRP A 624 25.23 12.35 -7.08
CA TRP A 624 26.59 12.20 -6.57
C TRP A 624 26.67 12.07 -5.04
N ASP A 625 25.55 12.19 -4.34
CA ASP A 625 25.39 11.78 -2.94
C ASP A 625 25.25 10.24 -2.81
N GLN A 626 24.72 9.58 -3.84
CA GLN A 626 24.57 8.12 -3.89
C GLN A 626 25.94 7.41 -4.03
N PRO A 627 26.04 6.13 -3.67
CA PRO A 627 27.26 5.33 -3.89
C PRO A 627 27.75 5.37 -5.35
N ILE A 628 29.02 5.06 -5.57
CA ILE A 628 29.56 4.88 -6.92
C ILE A 628 28.92 3.62 -7.53
N ALA A 629 28.38 3.75 -8.74
CA ALA A 629 27.69 2.66 -9.41
C ALA A 629 28.59 1.42 -9.61
N THR A 630 28.03 0.24 -9.44
CA THR A 630 28.72 -1.05 -9.54
C THR A 630 29.54 -1.18 -10.82
N SER A 631 28.97 -0.78 -11.96
CA SER A 631 29.60 -0.81 -13.28
C SER A 631 30.89 0.01 -13.35
N VAL A 632 30.94 1.16 -12.66
CA VAL A 632 32.13 2.01 -12.54
C VAL A 632 33.17 1.33 -11.65
N LEU A 633 32.77 0.79 -10.50
CA LEU A 633 33.68 0.06 -9.59
C LEU A 633 34.29 -1.19 -10.24
N ILE A 634 33.53 -1.93 -11.06
CA ILE A 634 34.02 -3.09 -11.82
C ILE A 634 35.01 -2.66 -12.89
N GLY A 635 34.69 -1.60 -13.65
CA GLY A 635 35.62 -1.03 -14.65
C GLY A 635 36.91 -0.50 -14.02
N GLN A 636 36.79 0.18 -12.88
CA GLN A 636 37.90 0.69 -12.09
C GLN A 636 38.78 -0.46 -11.59
N LEU A 637 38.21 -1.48 -10.94
CA LEU A 637 38.96 -2.63 -10.43
C LEU A 637 39.76 -3.31 -11.54
N ARG A 638 39.14 -3.52 -12.71
CA ARG A 638 39.82 -4.09 -13.87
C ARG A 638 41.00 -3.21 -14.32
N LEU A 639 40.81 -1.90 -14.48
CA LEU A 639 41.88 -0.99 -14.92
C LEU A 639 43.01 -0.86 -13.89
N VAL A 640 42.71 -0.90 -12.59
CA VAL A 640 43.68 -0.88 -11.51
C VAL A 640 44.54 -2.16 -11.51
N VAL A 641 43.92 -3.33 -11.73
CA VAL A 641 44.61 -4.63 -11.85
C VAL A 641 45.41 -4.73 -13.15
N ASP A 642 44.81 -4.37 -14.30
CA ASP A 642 45.45 -4.44 -15.62
C ASP A 642 46.70 -3.53 -15.69
N ASN A 643 46.69 -2.37 -15.02
CA ASN A 643 47.83 -1.46 -14.90
C ASN A 643 48.81 -1.78 -13.74
N LYS A 644 48.56 -2.84 -12.96
CA LYS A 644 49.37 -3.26 -11.79
C LYS A 644 49.58 -2.14 -10.75
N GLU A 645 48.51 -1.41 -10.43
CA GLU A 645 48.53 -0.36 -9.41
C GLU A 645 48.58 -0.93 -7.97
N SER A 646 48.81 -0.06 -6.98
CA SER A 646 48.97 -0.44 -5.56
C SER A 646 47.80 -1.25 -4.99
N CYS A 647 48.12 -2.26 -4.19
CA CYS A 647 47.19 -3.09 -3.42
C CYS A 647 46.15 -2.26 -2.65
N GLN A 648 46.53 -1.11 -2.09
CA GLN A 648 45.60 -0.21 -1.38
C GLN A 648 44.41 0.22 -2.25
N ARG A 649 44.65 0.55 -3.53
CA ARG A 649 43.57 0.95 -4.46
C ARG A 649 42.63 -0.22 -4.75
N VAL A 650 43.16 -1.44 -4.86
CA VAL A 650 42.36 -2.68 -4.99
C VAL A 650 41.53 -2.94 -3.73
N ILE A 651 42.14 -2.81 -2.55
CA ILE A 651 41.49 -2.95 -1.23
C ILE A 651 40.31 -1.97 -1.12
N ASP A 652 40.49 -0.71 -1.49
CA ASP A 652 39.46 0.32 -1.36
C ASP A 652 38.28 0.09 -2.32
N ILE A 653 38.53 -0.41 -3.54
CA ILE A 653 37.45 -0.79 -4.47
C ILE A 653 36.69 -2.02 -3.97
N LEU A 654 37.39 -3.06 -3.51
CA LEU A 654 36.77 -4.26 -2.94
C LEU A 654 35.94 -3.96 -1.70
N LYS A 655 36.40 -3.06 -0.82
CA LYS A 655 35.66 -2.54 0.34
C LYS A 655 34.31 -1.91 -0.04
N HIS A 656 34.20 -1.32 -1.23
CA HIS A 656 32.96 -0.72 -1.74
C HIS A 656 32.10 -1.73 -2.50
N LEU A 657 32.68 -2.56 -3.38
CA LEU A 657 31.95 -3.63 -4.08
C LEU A 657 31.28 -4.60 -3.09
N GLY A 658 32.00 -5.06 -2.07
CA GLY A 658 31.43 -5.90 -1.01
C GLY A 658 30.54 -5.17 0.00
N SER A 659 30.19 -3.90 -0.23
CA SER A 659 29.12 -3.18 0.46
C SER A 659 27.84 -3.02 -0.38
N GLN A 660 27.86 -3.48 -1.64
CA GLN A 660 26.76 -3.40 -2.60
C GLN A 660 26.21 -4.80 -2.92
N THR A 661 24.91 -4.89 -3.18
CA THR A 661 24.26 -6.12 -3.65
C THR A 661 24.45 -6.27 -5.16
N LEU A 662 25.44 -7.07 -5.56
CA LEU A 662 25.75 -7.35 -6.97
C LEU A 662 24.69 -8.26 -7.60
N THR A 663 24.32 -7.99 -8.86
CA THR A 663 23.54 -8.92 -9.68
C THR A 663 24.43 -10.02 -10.28
N GLY A 664 23.84 -11.15 -10.68
CA GLY A 664 24.60 -12.27 -11.28
C GLY A 664 25.44 -11.84 -12.49
N GLY A 665 24.85 -11.08 -13.42
CA GLY A 665 25.56 -10.54 -14.59
C GLY A 665 26.61 -9.46 -14.30
N GLU A 666 26.73 -8.98 -13.06
CA GLU A 666 27.85 -8.15 -12.59
C GLU A 666 28.96 -9.01 -11.97
N VAL A 667 28.59 -10.07 -11.24
CA VAL A 667 29.53 -11.10 -10.75
C VAL A 667 30.22 -11.80 -11.93
N ASP A 668 29.50 -12.13 -13.00
CA ASP A 668 30.09 -12.77 -14.18
C ASP A 668 31.03 -11.83 -14.94
N LYS A 669 30.75 -10.51 -14.97
CA LYS A 669 31.68 -9.50 -15.50
C LYS A 669 32.94 -9.37 -14.65
N LEU A 670 32.83 -9.49 -13.33
CA LEU A 670 33.99 -9.53 -12.43
C LEU A 670 34.83 -10.79 -12.68
N LYS A 671 34.22 -11.97 -12.73
CA LYS A 671 34.92 -13.23 -13.03
C LYS A 671 35.68 -13.14 -14.36
N ASN A 672 34.97 -12.83 -15.45
CA ASN A 672 35.57 -12.74 -16.78
C ASN A 672 36.60 -11.59 -16.92
N GLY A 673 36.52 -10.57 -16.06
CA GLY A 673 37.49 -9.47 -16.02
C GLY A 673 38.76 -9.76 -15.21
N LEU A 674 38.71 -10.73 -14.30
CA LEU A 674 39.75 -11.03 -13.30
C LEU A 674 40.33 -12.45 -13.41
N ASP A 675 39.78 -13.30 -14.28
CA ASP A 675 40.25 -14.66 -14.51
C ASP A 675 41.74 -14.69 -14.94
N GLY A 676 42.47 -15.69 -14.44
CA GLY A 676 43.92 -15.84 -14.62
C GLY A 676 44.80 -14.72 -14.05
N LYS A 677 44.26 -13.75 -13.30
CA LYS A 677 45.02 -12.59 -12.78
C LYS A 677 45.30 -12.69 -11.29
N ARG A 678 46.39 -12.01 -10.89
CA ARG A 678 46.71 -11.71 -9.49
C ARG A 678 46.03 -10.41 -9.09
N TRP A 679 45.01 -10.51 -8.26
CA TRP A 679 44.18 -9.37 -7.86
C TRP A 679 43.72 -9.41 -6.41
N VAL A 680 43.87 -10.53 -5.69
CA VAL A 680 43.40 -10.64 -4.30
C VAL A 680 44.46 -10.05 -3.36
N PRO A 681 44.15 -8.98 -2.58
CA PRO A 681 45.11 -8.38 -1.66
C PRO A 681 45.31 -9.22 -0.40
N THR A 682 46.57 -9.40 -0.02
CA THR A 682 46.97 -10.17 1.16
C THR A 682 47.34 -9.27 2.34
N SER A 683 47.50 -9.86 3.52
CA SER A 683 48.11 -9.21 4.69
C SER A 683 49.59 -8.82 4.52
N HIS A 684 50.21 -9.17 3.38
CA HIS A 684 51.64 -8.98 3.10
C HIS A 684 51.88 -7.95 1.96
N ASP A 685 50.91 -7.05 1.74
CA ASP A 685 50.91 -6.00 0.69
C ASP A 685 51.22 -6.52 -0.73
N CYS A 686 50.78 -7.74 -1.05
CA CYS A 686 50.92 -8.32 -2.39
C CYS A 686 49.57 -8.78 -2.96
N LEU A 687 49.47 -8.79 -4.29
CA LEU A 687 48.33 -9.35 -5.02
C LEU A 687 48.63 -10.79 -5.44
N VAL A 688 47.71 -11.71 -5.16
CA VAL A 688 47.81 -13.13 -5.52
C VAL A 688 46.57 -13.61 -6.28
N GLU A 689 46.64 -14.84 -6.81
CA GLU A 689 45.49 -15.55 -7.39
C GLU A 689 44.58 -16.09 -6.27
N PRO A 690 43.25 -16.18 -6.47
CA PRO A 690 42.29 -16.61 -5.44
C PRO A 690 42.60 -17.97 -4.78
N SER A 691 43.21 -18.90 -5.51
CA SER A 691 43.60 -20.25 -5.05
C SER A 691 44.73 -20.27 -4.00
N PHE A 692 45.44 -19.15 -3.82
CA PHE A 692 46.50 -18.97 -2.82
C PHE A 692 46.12 -17.97 -1.72
N ALA A 693 44.89 -17.42 -1.76
CA ALA A 693 44.37 -16.45 -0.81
C ALA A 693 43.31 -17.09 0.09
N VAL A 694 43.58 -17.17 1.39
CA VAL A 694 42.72 -17.86 2.38
C VAL A 694 42.21 -16.92 3.46
N MET A 695 41.03 -17.23 4.01
CA MET A 695 40.45 -16.45 5.11
C MET A 695 41.11 -16.75 6.46
N GLN A 696 41.60 -17.99 6.63
CA GLN A 696 42.19 -18.54 7.85
C GLN A 696 43.36 -19.48 7.51
N HIS A 697 44.22 -19.79 8.48
CA HIS A 697 45.32 -20.76 8.36
C HIS A 697 46.29 -20.50 7.18
N SER A 698 46.82 -19.27 7.11
CA SER A 698 47.88 -18.89 6.16
C SER A 698 49.26 -19.42 6.55
N PHE A 699 50.10 -19.67 5.55
CA PHE A 699 51.52 -20.00 5.66
C PHE A 699 52.29 -19.18 4.60
N PRO A 700 52.60 -17.89 4.87
CA PRO A 700 53.17 -16.96 3.89
C PRO A 700 54.49 -17.45 3.28
N GLU A 701 55.32 -18.12 4.08
CA GLU A 701 56.60 -18.71 3.68
C GLU A 701 56.44 -19.94 2.76
N ALA A 702 55.26 -20.57 2.75
CA ALA A 702 54.88 -21.61 1.79
C ALA A 702 54.21 -21.03 0.53
N GLY A 703 53.93 -19.72 0.49
CA GLY A 703 53.16 -19.06 -0.56
C GLY A 703 51.64 -19.15 -0.39
N ILE A 704 51.15 -19.43 0.84
CA ILE A 704 49.72 -19.51 1.17
C ILE A 704 49.37 -18.29 2.02
N TYR A 705 48.71 -17.29 1.45
CA TYR A 705 48.59 -15.97 2.07
C TYR A 705 47.22 -15.73 2.70
N GLU A 706 47.24 -15.06 3.85
CA GLU A 706 46.01 -14.55 4.46
C GLU A 706 45.49 -13.36 3.66
N ILE A 707 44.18 -13.33 3.40
CA ILE A 707 43.52 -12.16 2.80
C ILE A 707 43.65 -10.95 3.74
N GLU A 708 43.82 -9.76 3.16
CA GLU A 708 44.00 -8.52 3.92
C GLU A 708 42.93 -8.35 5.03
N TYR A 709 43.38 -7.97 6.22
CA TYR A 709 42.56 -7.96 7.43
C TYR A 709 41.32 -7.06 7.32
N THR A 710 41.45 -5.85 6.79
CA THR A 710 40.32 -4.90 6.65
C THR A 710 39.32 -5.29 5.57
N LEU A 711 39.67 -6.19 4.65
CA LEU A 711 38.72 -6.90 3.78
C LEU A 711 37.95 -7.98 4.56
N ARG A 712 38.64 -8.81 5.35
CA ARG A 712 38.01 -9.91 6.13
C ARG A 712 37.03 -9.43 7.20
N GLN A 713 37.21 -8.23 7.74
CA GLN A 713 36.26 -7.61 8.69
C GLN A 713 34.89 -7.25 8.06
N ARG A 714 34.69 -7.41 6.74
CA ARG A 714 33.44 -7.07 6.05
C ARG A 714 32.79 -8.32 5.46
N SER A 715 31.70 -8.79 6.05
CA SER A 715 30.97 -10.01 5.62
C SER A 715 30.57 -10.01 4.14
N GLY A 716 30.12 -8.88 3.60
CA GLY A 716 29.79 -8.76 2.17
C GLY A 716 31.02 -8.84 1.24
N VAL A 717 32.19 -8.37 1.69
CA VAL A 717 33.47 -8.55 0.98
C VAL A 717 33.91 -10.01 1.03
N VAL A 718 33.81 -10.65 2.20
CA VAL A 718 34.10 -12.09 2.36
C VAL A 718 33.21 -12.94 1.44
N ASN A 719 31.91 -12.66 1.36
CA ASN A 719 30.99 -13.35 0.46
C ASN A 719 31.33 -13.12 -1.02
N LEU A 720 31.74 -11.90 -1.39
CA LEU A 720 32.21 -11.58 -2.75
C LEU A 720 33.48 -12.37 -3.10
N LEU A 721 34.49 -12.36 -2.22
CA LEU A 721 35.75 -13.08 -2.43
C LEU A 721 35.53 -14.60 -2.55
N LYS A 722 34.64 -15.19 -1.76
CA LYS A 722 34.22 -16.60 -1.92
C LYS A 722 33.55 -16.86 -3.27
N THR A 723 32.67 -15.97 -3.70
CA THR A 723 31.98 -16.05 -5.01
C THR A 723 32.95 -15.92 -6.19
N LEU A 724 34.11 -15.28 -5.98
CA LEU A 724 35.20 -15.11 -6.94
C LEU A 724 36.37 -16.11 -6.75
N GLY A 725 36.18 -17.16 -5.94
CA GLY A 725 37.10 -18.31 -5.87
C GLY A 725 38.10 -18.35 -4.73
N CYS A 726 38.04 -17.42 -3.76
CA CYS A 726 38.84 -17.52 -2.52
C CYS A 726 38.20 -18.53 -1.55
N SER A 727 39.00 -19.31 -0.82
CA SER A 727 38.50 -20.32 0.13
C SER A 727 38.70 -19.91 1.60
N ASP A 728 37.92 -20.51 2.50
CA ASP A 728 38.14 -20.31 3.95
C ASP A 728 39.47 -20.93 4.40
N MET A 729 39.74 -22.14 3.92
CA MET A 729 40.92 -22.97 4.21
C MET A 729 41.76 -23.17 2.94
N PRO A 730 43.08 -23.44 3.04
CA PRO A 730 43.88 -23.86 1.89
C PRO A 730 43.34 -25.15 1.27
N SER A 731 43.23 -25.22 -0.05
CA SER A 731 42.81 -26.45 -0.74
C SER A 731 43.91 -27.52 -0.71
N PHE A 732 43.58 -28.79 -0.95
CA PHE A 732 44.59 -29.86 -0.99
C PHE A 732 45.70 -29.61 -2.03
N SER A 733 45.37 -29.06 -3.21
CA SER A 733 46.38 -28.70 -4.22
C SER A 733 47.19 -27.46 -3.80
N THR A 734 46.59 -26.52 -3.07
CA THR A 734 47.31 -25.40 -2.44
C THR A 734 48.30 -25.90 -1.38
N ILE A 735 47.92 -26.91 -0.59
CA ILE A 735 48.75 -27.57 0.43
C ILE A 735 49.93 -28.31 -0.19
N VAL A 736 49.71 -29.16 -1.20
CA VAL A 736 50.79 -29.86 -1.92
C VAL A 736 51.74 -28.85 -2.60
N SER A 737 51.20 -27.76 -3.16
CA SER A 737 52.02 -26.66 -3.69
C SER A 737 52.85 -25.96 -2.61
N GLY A 738 52.28 -25.74 -1.43
CA GLY A 738 52.98 -25.17 -0.27
C GLY A 738 54.12 -26.05 0.25
N LEU A 739 53.88 -27.35 0.43
CA LEU A 739 54.92 -28.31 0.79
C LEU A 739 56.02 -28.42 -0.29
N THR A 740 55.65 -28.29 -1.57
CA THR A 740 56.59 -28.24 -2.70
C THR A 740 57.37 -26.91 -2.76
N ASN A 741 56.81 -25.81 -2.26
CA ASN A 741 57.54 -24.55 -2.11
C ASN A 741 58.51 -24.61 -0.93
N ILE A 742 58.18 -25.32 0.16
CA ILE A 742 59.07 -25.56 1.29
C ILE A 742 60.22 -26.50 0.89
N SER A 743 59.98 -27.55 0.11
CA SER A 743 61.04 -28.48 -0.34
C SER A 743 62.07 -27.84 -1.29
N ARG A 744 61.78 -26.65 -1.84
CA ARG A 744 62.71 -25.81 -2.61
C ARG A 744 63.53 -24.85 -1.74
N GLN A 745 63.23 -24.74 -0.44
CA GLN A 745 63.95 -23.89 0.51
C GLN A 745 65.07 -24.67 1.20
N ARG A 746 65.89 -23.95 1.99
CA ARG A 746 66.95 -24.57 2.79
C ARG A 746 66.36 -25.35 3.96
N ALA A 747 66.64 -26.65 4.00
CA ALA A 747 66.31 -27.53 5.13
C ALA A 747 66.80 -26.95 6.46
N THR A 748 65.86 -26.71 7.37
CA THR A 748 66.05 -26.07 8.68
C THR A 748 64.96 -26.51 9.66
N LEU A 749 65.22 -26.37 10.96
CA LEU A 749 64.22 -26.60 12.01
C LEU A 749 62.92 -25.79 11.79
N GLN A 750 63.03 -24.55 11.28
CA GLN A 750 61.88 -23.70 10.98
C GLN A 750 61.05 -24.22 9.81
N THR A 751 61.68 -24.59 8.68
CA THR A 751 60.97 -25.16 7.52
C THR A 751 60.33 -26.51 7.83
N ALA A 752 60.99 -27.37 8.61
CA ALA A 752 60.42 -28.63 9.09
C ALA A 752 59.22 -28.42 10.04
N THR A 753 59.30 -27.44 10.95
CA THR A 753 58.18 -27.10 11.85
C THR A 753 56.99 -26.51 11.09
N LEU A 754 57.24 -25.66 10.09
CA LEU A 754 56.21 -25.12 9.19
C LEU A 754 55.53 -26.23 8.39
N ALA A 755 56.31 -27.14 7.80
CA ALA A 755 55.79 -28.29 7.08
C ALA A 755 54.95 -29.20 7.99
N LEU A 756 55.39 -29.43 9.24
CA LEU A 756 54.63 -30.18 10.24
C LEU A 756 53.29 -29.50 10.58
N SER A 757 53.24 -28.16 10.67
CA SER A 757 52.00 -27.42 10.87
C SER A 757 51.04 -27.55 9.68
N ILE A 758 51.54 -27.52 8.45
CA ILE A 758 50.76 -27.73 7.22
C ILE A 758 50.26 -29.18 7.14
N LEU A 759 51.07 -30.17 7.53
CA LEU A 759 50.68 -31.58 7.58
C LEU A 759 49.61 -31.86 8.65
N LYS A 760 49.69 -31.21 9.82
CA LYS A 760 48.62 -31.26 10.82
C LYS A 760 47.31 -30.70 10.27
N LEU A 761 47.36 -29.59 9.52
CA LEU A 761 46.17 -29.04 8.85
C LEU A 761 45.61 -29.99 7.77
N ALA A 762 46.49 -30.65 7.00
CA ALA A 762 46.10 -31.63 5.99
C ALA A 762 45.41 -32.86 6.61
N ALA A 763 45.99 -33.41 7.68
CA ALA A 763 45.45 -34.55 8.41
C ALA A 763 44.10 -34.26 9.09
N SER A 764 43.95 -33.10 9.74
CA SER A 764 42.68 -32.72 10.39
C SER A 764 41.60 -32.23 9.43
N GLY A 765 41.99 -31.67 8.27
CA GLY A 765 41.09 -30.98 7.35
C GLY A 765 40.54 -31.85 6.21
N PHE A 766 41.17 -32.99 5.89
CA PHE A 766 40.85 -33.76 4.69
C PHE A 766 40.81 -35.27 4.95
N SER A 767 39.72 -35.93 4.52
CA SER A 767 39.72 -37.38 4.34
C SER A 767 40.53 -37.72 3.09
N MET A 768 41.79 -38.12 3.29
CA MET A 768 42.76 -38.35 2.21
C MET A 768 42.71 -39.78 1.68
N THR A 769 42.48 -39.93 0.37
CA THR A 769 42.74 -41.18 -0.34
C THR A 769 44.26 -41.45 -0.40
N ASP A 770 44.66 -42.71 -0.60
CA ASP A 770 46.09 -43.06 -0.63
C ASP A 770 46.84 -42.44 -1.82
N SER A 771 46.13 -42.16 -2.92
CA SER A 771 46.67 -41.40 -4.06
C SER A 771 46.99 -39.94 -3.69
N GLN A 772 46.16 -39.32 -2.84
CA GLN A 772 46.43 -37.98 -2.29
C GLN A 772 47.53 -38.03 -1.22
N ARG A 773 47.45 -38.98 -0.29
CA ARG A 773 48.43 -39.23 0.78
C ARG A 773 49.85 -39.32 0.21
N ASN A 774 50.04 -40.08 -0.87
CA ASN A 774 51.32 -40.25 -1.57
C ASN A 774 51.87 -38.98 -2.27
N GLN A 775 51.10 -37.90 -2.40
CA GLN A 775 51.57 -36.60 -2.92
C GLN A 775 52.15 -35.72 -1.80
N LEU A 776 52.03 -36.11 -0.53
CA LEU A 776 52.56 -35.36 0.59
C LEU A 776 54.07 -35.60 0.76
N LEU A 777 54.76 -34.52 1.11
CA LEU A 777 56.14 -34.55 1.59
C LEU A 777 56.15 -34.39 3.11
N VAL A 778 56.97 -35.19 3.80
CA VAL A 778 57.11 -35.20 5.27
C VAL A 778 58.57 -34.86 5.61
N PRO A 779 58.84 -33.97 6.58
CA PRO A 779 60.21 -33.66 6.99
C PRO A 779 60.84 -34.85 7.73
N ASP A 780 62.09 -35.17 7.40
CA ASP A 780 62.89 -36.16 8.11
C ASP A 780 63.64 -35.58 9.33
N ASP A 781 64.33 -36.45 10.08
CA ASP A 781 65.16 -36.06 11.23
C ASP A 781 66.40 -35.21 10.89
N SER A 782 66.66 -34.99 9.59
CA SER A 782 67.64 -34.04 9.05
C SER A 782 67.01 -32.78 8.44
N TYR A 783 65.70 -32.58 8.66
CA TYR A 783 64.87 -31.47 8.17
C TYR A 783 64.61 -31.43 6.64
N TYR A 784 64.90 -32.50 5.90
CA TYR A 784 64.62 -32.57 4.47
C TYR A 784 63.21 -33.10 4.19
N MET A 785 62.54 -32.51 3.20
CA MET A 785 61.19 -32.89 2.79
C MET A 785 61.20 -34.15 1.91
N GLN A 786 60.94 -35.32 2.50
CA GLN A 786 60.95 -36.62 1.82
C GLN A 786 59.54 -37.05 1.37
N PRO A 787 59.40 -37.87 0.31
CA PRO A 787 58.13 -38.53 0.00
C PRO A 787 57.66 -39.40 1.17
N ILE A 788 56.37 -39.33 1.51
CA ILE A 788 55.80 -39.96 2.72
C ILE A 788 56.17 -41.45 2.90
N HIS A 789 56.16 -42.23 1.81
CA HIS A 789 56.46 -43.67 1.80
C HIS A 789 57.94 -44.03 2.08
N LYS A 790 58.82 -43.04 2.30
CA LYS A 790 60.23 -43.25 2.70
C LYS A 790 60.49 -42.93 4.17
N VAL A 791 59.49 -42.45 4.90
CA VAL A 791 59.63 -41.91 6.26
C VAL A 791 58.93 -42.83 7.27
N LEU A 792 59.68 -43.28 8.28
CA LEU A 792 59.16 -44.09 9.38
C LEU A 792 58.96 -43.24 10.64
N PHE A 793 57.88 -43.50 11.38
CA PHE A 793 57.72 -42.98 12.73
C PHE A 793 58.60 -43.75 13.73
N ASN A 794 59.31 -43.04 14.60
CA ASN A 794 60.15 -43.65 15.64
C ASN A 794 59.33 -43.94 16.91
N ASP A 795 58.76 -45.13 17.00
CA ASP A 795 58.05 -45.65 18.17
C ASP A 795 58.96 -46.31 19.22
N VAL A 796 60.24 -46.57 18.90
CA VAL A 796 61.19 -47.28 19.79
C VAL A 796 62.17 -46.36 20.53
N GLY A 797 62.04 -45.04 20.35
CA GLY A 797 62.82 -44.02 21.05
C GLY A 797 64.31 -44.07 20.68
N GLU A 798 65.19 -43.92 21.68
CA GLU A 798 66.65 -43.95 21.47
C GLU A 798 67.15 -45.27 20.87
N ARG A 799 66.42 -46.39 21.04
CA ARG A 799 66.78 -47.69 20.46
C ARG A 799 66.82 -47.69 18.93
N ALA A 800 66.27 -46.67 18.28
CA ALA A 800 66.43 -46.43 16.85
C ALA A 800 67.89 -46.34 16.39
N ILE A 801 68.84 -46.00 17.27
CA ILE A 801 70.28 -46.00 16.97
C ILE A 801 70.86 -47.41 16.72
N LEU A 802 70.19 -48.46 17.21
CA LEU A 802 70.59 -49.86 17.03
C LEU A 802 70.10 -50.45 15.69
N VAL A 803 69.37 -49.66 14.90
CA VAL A 803 68.75 -50.09 13.64
C VAL A 803 69.54 -49.56 12.44
N PRO A 804 70.05 -50.42 11.54
CA PRO A 804 70.66 -49.98 10.28
C PRO A 804 69.68 -49.15 9.43
N ARG A 805 70.08 -47.94 9.03
CA ARG A 805 69.24 -46.97 8.29
C ARG A 805 69.24 -47.18 6.77
N ASP A 806 69.04 -48.42 6.33
CA ASP A 806 69.09 -48.76 4.90
C ASP A 806 67.74 -48.54 4.21
N ASN A 807 67.71 -47.60 3.26
CA ASN A 807 66.56 -47.22 2.41
C ASN A 807 65.34 -46.61 3.12
N PHE A 808 65.52 -45.95 4.27
CA PHE A 808 64.45 -45.16 4.92
C PHE A 808 65.00 -43.98 5.73
N HIS A 809 64.12 -43.03 6.01
CA HIS A 809 64.35 -41.87 6.86
C HIS A 809 63.51 -42.00 8.14
N LEU A 810 63.92 -41.37 9.24
CA LEU A 810 63.04 -41.19 10.39
C LEU A 810 62.28 -39.87 10.26
N ALA A 811 61.04 -39.84 10.72
CA ALA A 811 60.25 -38.62 10.81
C ALA A 811 60.93 -37.57 11.71
N PHE A 812 60.81 -36.30 11.33
CA PHE A 812 61.18 -35.15 12.15
C PHE A 812 60.66 -35.31 13.60
N PRO A 813 61.52 -35.38 14.65
CA PRO A 813 61.12 -35.85 15.98
C PRO A 813 59.91 -35.20 16.68
N PRO A 814 59.56 -33.91 16.44
CA PRO A 814 58.32 -33.32 16.96
C PRO A 814 57.02 -33.82 16.30
N LEU A 815 57.08 -34.74 15.33
CA LEU A 815 55.92 -35.45 14.79
C LEU A 815 55.43 -36.48 15.82
N ASP A 816 54.17 -36.38 16.23
CA ASP A 816 53.57 -37.22 17.28
C ASP A 816 52.89 -38.51 16.75
N SER A 817 52.65 -39.48 17.64
CA SER A 817 52.02 -40.78 17.34
C SER A 817 50.63 -40.63 16.69
N THR A 818 49.88 -39.60 17.08
CA THR A 818 48.58 -39.24 16.49
C THR A 818 48.73 -38.83 15.03
N LEU A 819 49.58 -37.84 14.72
CA LEU A 819 49.83 -37.44 13.33
C LEU A 819 50.45 -38.57 12.50
N ALA A 820 51.31 -39.41 13.09
CA ALA A 820 51.83 -40.59 12.42
C ALA A 820 50.72 -41.57 12.01
N LYS A 821 49.71 -41.77 12.88
CA LYS A 821 48.53 -42.61 12.62
C LYS A 821 47.62 -41.99 11.56
N ASP A 822 47.35 -40.69 11.63
CA ASP A 822 46.50 -39.97 10.66
C ASP A 822 47.14 -39.88 9.27
N LEU A 823 48.46 -39.66 9.21
CA LEU A 823 49.25 -39.72 7.98
C LEU A 823 49.49 -41.16 7.48
N ASN A 824 49.24 -42.17 8.31
CA ASN A 824 49.52 -43.59 8.05
C ASN A 824 51.00 -43.83 7.70
N LEU A 825 51.89 -43.36 8.57
CA LEU A 825 53.33 -43.65 8.54
C LEU A 825 53.60 -45.04 9.15
N ASP A 826 54.49 -45.80 8.51
CA ASP A 826 55.00 -47.06 9.05
C ASP A 826 55.83 -46.83 10.33
N ARG A 827 55.76 -47.78 11.27
CA ARG A 827 56.46 -47.69 12.57
C ARG A 827 57.79 -48.45 12.55
N LEU A 828 58.83 -47.83 13.11
CA LEU A 828 60.20 -48.38 13.10
C LEU A 828 60.32 -49.73 13.83
N GLY A 829 59.69 -49.88 14.99
CA GLY A 829 59.72 -51.13 15.77
C GLY A 829 59.00 -52.28 15.06
N LEU A 830 57.88 -51.99 14.39
CA LEU A 830 57.12 -52.99 13.63
C LEU A 830 57.80 -53.42 12.32
N LYS A 831 58.68 -52.60 11.74
CA LYS A 831 59.40 -52.92 10.49
C LYS A 831 60.28 -54.18 10.59
N PHE A 832 60.72 -54.56 11.79
CA PHE A 832 61.60 -55.72 12.02
C PHE A 832 60.90 -56.90 12.69
N VAL A 833 59.60 -56.76 12.99
CA VAL A 833 58.75 -57.86 13.45
C VAL A 833 58.22 -58.61 12.23
N ASN A 834 58.33 -59.94 12.24
CA ASN A 834 57.76 -60.76 11.17
C ASN A 834 56.22 -60.91 11.35
N LEU A 835 55.49 -59.86 10.98
CA LEU A 835 54.03 -59.85 10.94
C LEU A 835 53.55 -60.80 9.83
N GLN A 836 53.06 -61.98 10.21
CA GLN A 836 52.50 -62.95 9.27
C GLN A 836 51.33 -62.36 8.47
N GLU A 837 51.19 -62.84 7.22
CA GLU A 837 50.17 -62.41 6.26
C GLU A 837 48.73 -62.78 6.69
N PRO A 838 47.68 -62.25 6.03
CA PRO A 838 46.53 -61.72 6.76
C PRO A 838 45.64 -62.77 7.42
N PHE A 839 45.59 -62.68 8.76
CA PHE A 839 44.46 -63.17 9.56
C PHE A 839 43.20 -62.35 9.23
N GLU A 840 42.04 -63.00 9.23
CA GLU A 840 40.75 -62.36 8.94
C GLU A 840 40.33 -61.46 10.10
N ASP A 841 40.13 -60.16 9.84
CA ASP A 841 40.13 -59.10 10.85
C ASP A 841 38.78 -58.93 11.58
N MET A 842 38.24 -60.04 12.10
CA MET A 842 36.91 -60.16 12.72
C MET A 842 35.72 -59.69 11.85
N GLY A 843 35.94 -59.55 10.54
CA GLY A 843 34.93 -59.19 9.55
C GLY A 843 34.68 -57.68 9.42
N ALA A 844 33.56 -57.31 8.77
CA ALA A 844 33.31 -55.93 8.34
C ALA A 844 32.90 -54.97 9.47
N ASP A 845 32.10 -55.43 10.45
CA ASP A 845 31.74 -54.64 11.63
C ASP A 845 31.87 -55.46 12.94
N PRO A 846 33.11 -55.69 13.39
CA PRO A 846 33.41 -56.56 14.53
C PRO A 846 32.90 -56.00 15.86
N LEU A 847 32.80 -54.68 15.98
CA LEU A 847 32.22 -54.04 17.17
C LEU A 847 30.73 -54.38 17.30
N THR A 848 29.96 -54.25 16.21
CA THR A 848 28.53 -54.56 16.22
C THR A 848 28.28 -56.05 16.37
N LEU A 849 29.15 -56.91 15.85
CA LEU A 849 29.13 -58.35 16.13
C LEU A 849 29.23 -58.60 17.64
N VAL A 850 30.31 -58.12 18.28
CA VAL A 850 30.52 -58.28 19.72
C VAL A 850 29.36 -57.69 20.54
N GLN A 851 28.95 -56.44 20.26
CA GLN A 851 27.83 -55.80 20.95
C GLN A 851 26.50 -56.55 20.77
N THR A 852 26.34 -57.34 19.71
CA THR A 852 25.15 -58.18 19.50
C THR A 852 25.27 -59.48 20.28
N THR A 853 26.42 -60.14 20.26
CA THR A 853 26.70 -61.35 21.06
C THR A 853 26.52 -61.10 22.55
N LEU A 854 27.03 -59.97 23.07
CA LEU A 854 26.90 -59.56 24.48
C LEU A 854 25.45 -59.20 24.91
N ARG A 855 24.48 -59.18 23.99
CA ARG A 855 23.03 -59.09 24.29
C ARG A 855 22.34 -60.45 24.34
N GLN A 856 22.94 -61.46 23.72
CA GLN A 856 22.41 -62.83 23.64
C GLN A 856 22.95 -63.69 24.79
N TYR A 857 24.24 -63.57 25.08
CA TYR A 857 24.92 -64.22 26.21
C TYR A 857 24.87 -63.29 27.43
N LYS A 858 24.76 -63.88 28.63
CA LYS A 858 24.77 -63.17 29.91
C LYS A 858 26.14 -63.29 30.58
N GLU A 859 26.51 -62.30 31.38
CA GLU A 859 27.77 -62.27 32.15
C GLU A 859 28.09 -63.55 32.93
N LYS A 860 27.07 -64.24 33.48
CA LYS A 860 27.27 -65.51 34.20
C LYS A 860 27.79 -66.67 33.31
N GLN A 861 27.55 -66.61 31.99
CA GLN A 861 28.00 -67.63 31.04
C GLN A 861 29.49 -67.53 30.73
N PHE A 862 30.14 -66.39 30.98
CA PHE A 862 31.58 -66.20 30.72
C PHE A 862 32.43 -67.36 31.29
N MET A 863 32.18 -67.73 32.55
CA MET A 863 32.93 -68.82 33.20
C MET A 863 32.68 -70.19 32.56
N THR A 864 31.44 -70.48 32.15
CA THR A 864 31.09 -71.77 31.52
C THR A 864 31.58 -71.88 30.08
N GLU A 865 31.58 -70.79 29.30
CA GLU A 865 32.15 -70.78 27.94
C GLU A 865 33.68 -70.96 28.00
N PHE A 866 34.38 -70.26 28.90
CA PHE A 866 35.83 -70.43 29.06
C PHE A 866 36.23 -71.80 29.62
N LEU A 867 35.41 -72.39 30.50
CA LEU A 867 35.60 -73.76 30.96
C LEU A 867 35.41 -74.78 29.82
N ALA A 868 34.38 -74.60 28.98
CA ALA A 868 34.14 -75.42 27.81
C ALA A 868 35.29 -75.32 26.80
N ASN A 869 35.79 -74.11 26.53
CA ASN A 869 36.96 -73.90 25.66
C ASN A 869 38.21 -74.62 26.19
N ALA A 870 38.48 -74.56 27.50
CA ALA A 870 39.61 -75.28 28.11
C ALA A 870 39.43 -76.81 28.04
N GLN A 871 38.20 -77.31 28.19
CA GLN A 871 37.89 -78.74 28.05
C GLN A 871 38.01 -79.22 26.60
N ASP A 872 37.47 -78.49 25.63
CA ASP A 872 37.55 -78.85 24.20
C ASP A 872 39.01 -78.74 23.70
N ALA A 873 39.82 -77.83 24.24
CA ALA A 873 41.27 -77.76 24.04
C ALA A 873 42.08 -78.85 24.81
N GLY A 874 41.42 -79.73 25.57
CA GLY A 874 42.06 -80.87 26.24
C GLY A 874 42.88 -80.54 27.50
N ALA A 875 42.68 -79.37 28.11
CA ALA A 875 43.37 -79.00 29.35
C ALA A 875 43.02 -79.94 30.52
N THR A 876 43.94 -80.06 31.49
CA THR A 876 43.69 -80.73 32.77
C THR A 876 43.53 -79.76 33.94
N LYS A 877 43.92 -78.49 33.80
CA LYS A 877 43.77 -77.45 34.83
C LYS A 877 43.14 -76.21 34.26
N PHE A 878 42.19 -75.64 34.98
CA PHE A 878 41.55 -74.36 34.69
C PHE A 878 41.61 -73.46 35.94
N ALA A 879 42.13 -72.25 35.80
CA ALA A 879 42.22 -71.30 36.90
C ALA A 879 41.88 -69.88 36.43
N VAL A 880 41.23 -69.09 37.29
CA VAL A 880 40.99 -67.67 37.05
C VAL A 880 41.61 -66.84 38.17
N ILE A 881 42.54 -65.95 37.82
CA ILE A 881 43.23 -65.05 38.74
C ILE A 881 42.64 -63.66 38.60
N VAL A 882 42.16 -63.09 39.70
CA VAL A 882 41.70 -61.70 39.76
C VAL A 882 42.84 -60.81 40.26
N ASN A 883 43.37 -59.98 39.37
CA ASN A 883 44.57 -59.20 39.60
C ASN A 883 44.20 -57.73 39.89
N ASP A 884 44.27 -57.32 41.16
CA ASP A 884 43.77 -56.02 41.65
C ASP A 884 44.79 -54.86 41.52
N PHE A 885 45.99 -55.08 40.97
CA PHE A 885 47.04 -54.06 40.83
C PHE A 885 47.31 -53.63 39.37
N SER A 886 47.70 -52.35 39.19
CA SER A 886 48.32 -51.85 37.96
C SER A 886 49.81 -52.18 37.95
N ALA A 887 50.30 -52.74 36.84
CA ALA A 887 51.59 -53.41 36.80
C ALA A 887 52.78 -52.56 36.29
N VAL A 888 52.53 -51.42 35.65
CA VAL A 888 53.57 -50.68 34.91
C VAL A 888 53.87 -49.33 35.55
N GLN A 889 55.02 -49.25 36.25
CA GLN A 889 55.52 -48.02 36.85
C GLN A 889 56.79 -47.55 36.13
N GLY A 890 56.75 -46.34 35.57
CA GLY A 890 57.85 -45.74 34.81
C GLY A 890 57.41 -44.46 34.10
N LYS A 891 58.36 -43.67 33.58
CA LYS A 891 58.07 -42.47 32.76
C LYS A 891 57.88 -42.77 31.27
N GLU A 892 58.50 -43.83 30.77
CA GLU A 892 58.36 -44.30 29.39
C GLU A 892 57.95 -45.77 29.43
N LYS A 893 56.75 -46.09 28.94
CA LYS A 893 56.20 -47.44 28.90
C LYS A 893 56.45 -48.04 27.52
N ARG A 894 57.15 -49.17 27.46
CA ARG A 894 57.54 -49.88 26.22
C ARG A 894 56.37 -50.75 25.75
N LEU A 895 55.34 -50.08 25.26
CA LEU A 895 54.13 -50.65 24.68
C LEU A 895 54.09 -50.34 23.18
N LEU A 896 53.34 -51.13 22.41
CA LEU A 896 53.15 -51.00 20.96
C LEU A 896 52.73 -49.59 20.52
N CYS A 897 51.90 -48.91 21.32
CA CYS A 897 51.67 -47.47 21.24
C CYS A 897 51.12 -46.92 22.58
N PRO A 898 51.23 -45.59 22.83
CA PRO A 898 50.80 -44.98 24.09
C PRO A 898 49.32 -45.19 24.43
N GLU A 899 48.46 -45.30 23.41
CA GLU A 899 47.00 -45.47 23.57
C GLU A 899 46.61 -46.78 24.30
N MET A 900 47.55 -47.73 24.41
CA MET A 900 47.39 -48.99 25.14
C MET A 900 47.72 -48.90 26.64
N GLU A 901 48.41 -47.84 27.09
CA GLU A 901 48.85 -47.64 28.49
C GLU A 901 47.73 -47.85 29.50
N LYS A 902 46.56 -47.27 29.23
CA LYS A 902 45.35 -47.34 30.06
C LYS A 902 44.86 -48.76 30.39
N PHE A 903 45.28 -49.77 29.63
CA PHE A 903 44.93 -51.19 29.87
C PHE A 903 45.89 -51.91 30.83
N TYR A 904 46.98 -51.26 31.22
CA TYR A 904 47.94 -51.70 32.23
C TYR A 904 47.79 -50.91 33.53
N ASP A 905 47.04 -49.81 33.48
CA ASP A 905 46.73 -48.89 34.57
C ASP A 905 45.36 -49.20 35.21
N CYS A 906 44.92 -50.46 35.13
CA CYS A 906 43.67 -50.97 35.71
C CYS A 906 43.82 -52.43 36.21
N PRO A 907 42.93 -52.89 37.11
CA PRO A 907 42.79 -54.31 37.44
C PRO A 907 42.56 -55.18 36.20
N SER A 908 42.90 -56.46 36.29
CA SER A 908 42.77 -57.42 35.18
C SER A 908 42.29 -58.78 35.67
N VAL A 909 41.64 -59.53 34.79
CA VAL A 909 41.32 -60.95 34.99
C VAL A 909 42.24 -61.77 34.11
N LEU A 910 42.88 -62.79 34.67
CA LEU A 910 43.69 -63.75 33.94
C LEU A 910 42.94 -65.08 33.92
N VAL A 911 42.52 -65.55 32.74
CA VAL A 911 41.95 -66.91 32.58
C VAL A 911 43.04 -67.82 32.02
N TYR A 912 43.41 -68.83 32.80
CA TYR A 912 44.51 -69.76 32.52
C TYR A 912 43.98 -71.18 32.29
N ASN A 913 44.55 -71.85 31.30
CA ASN A 913 44.54 -73.31 31.21
C ASN A 913 45.89 -73.85 30.72
N ASN A 914 46.18 -75.12 31.01
CA ASN A 914 47.46 -75.76 30.69
C ASN A 914 47.54 -76.42 29.30
N SER A 915 46.59 -76.17 28.39
CA SER A 915 46.72 -76.52 26.97
C SER A 915 47.32 -75.36 26.17
N VAL A 916 47.81 -75.63 24.96
CA VAL A 916 48.45 -74.65 24.07
C VAL A 916 47.64 -74.53 22.77
N PHE A 917 47.38 -73.30 22.33
CA PHE A 917 46.71 -73.01 21.06
C PHE A 917 47.53 -73.48 19.86
N SER A 918 46.87 -74.17 18.93
CA SER A 918 47.35 -74.35 17.57
C SER A 918 47.13 -73.09 16.73
N ASP A 919 47.77 -73.00 15.56
CA ASP A 919 47.48 -71.90 14.62
C ASP A 919 46.01 -71.89 14.16
N GLN A 920 45.31 -73.03 14.17
CA GLN A 920 43.87 -73.08 13.88
C GLN A 920 43.02 -72.44 14.99
N ASP A 921 43.47 -72.47 16.25
CA ASP A 921 42.81 -71.79 17.36
C ASP A 921 43.04 -70.26 17.29
N PHE A 922 44.26 -69.84 16.91
CA PHE A 922 44.58 -68.45 16.61
C PHE A 922 43.81 -67.89 15.39
N GLU A 923 43.54 -68.71 14.37
CA GLU A 923 42.63 -68.33 13.28
C GLU A 923 41.16 -68.31 13.74
N GLY A 924 40.74 -69.32 14.52
CA GLY A 924 39.36 -69.48 14.98
C GLY A 924 38.87 -68.35 15.89
N ILE A 925 39.72 -67.87 16.80
CA ILE A 925 39.41 -66.72 17.66
C ILE A 925 39.30 -65.39 16.89
N CYS A 926 39.82 -65.32 15.66
CA CYS A 926 39.67 -64.17 14.76
C CYS A 926 38.45 -64.32 13.81
N ARG A 927 38.10 -65.52 13.34
CA ARG A 927 36.99 -65.76 12.39
C ARG A 927 35.59 -65.82 13.03
N THR A 928 35.32 -65.01 14.04
CA THR A 928 34.12 -65.15 14.91
C THR A 928 32.77 -64.87 14.22
N HIS A 929 32.76 -64.30 13.01
CA HIS A 929 31.54 -64.11 12.20
C HIS A 929 31.11 -65.37 11.41
N VAL A 930 31.99 -66.37 11.22
CA VAL A 930 31.61 -67.65 10.58
C VAL A 930 31.21 -68.64 11.65
N GLY A 931 29.90 -68.86 11.82
CA GLY A 931 29.34 -69.72 12.87
C GLY A 931 29.90 -71.15 12.84
N GLY A 932 30.87 -71.44 13.70
CA GLY A 932 31.69 -72.65 13.67
C GLY A 932 30.92 -73.96 13.86
N LYS A 933 30.48 -74.57 12.74
CA LYS A 933 30.11 -75.99 12.62
C LYS A 933 30.68 -76.58 11.33
N GLY A 934 32.01 -76.69 11.30
CA GLY A 934 32.78 -77.26 10.19
C GLY A 934 32.94 -78.78 10.28
N GLN A 935 33.85 -79.26 11.14
CA GLN A 935 34.37 -80.63 11.06
C GLN A 935 34.43 -81.43 12.38
N ASN A 936 34.47 -80.79 13.57
CA ASN A 936 34.56 -81.50 14.84
C ASN A 936 33.18 -81.87 15.42
N LEU A 937 32.81 -83.14 15.35
CA LEU A 937 31.57 -83.70 15.92
C LEU A 937 31.62 -83.96 17.43
N HIS A 938 32.74 -83.66 18.08
CA HIS A 938 33.03 -83.98 19.49
C HIS A 938 33.09 -82.77 20.44
N SER A 939 33.16 -81.53 19.92
CA SER A 939 33.18 -80.31 20.74
C SER A 939 31.84 -80.06 21.43
N ILE A 940 31.86 -79.61 22.69
CA ILE A 940 30.66 -79.42 23.51
C ILE A 940 30.09 -78.00 23.34
N GLY A 941 30.92 -77.01 23.02
CA GLY A 941 30.50 -75.61 22.85
C GLY A 941 29.48 -75.36 21.72
N GLN A 942 28.54 -74.44 21.94
CA GLN A 942 27.66 -73.95 20.87
C GLN A 942 28.17 -72.62 20.31
N PHE A 943 28.66 -72.69 19.05
CA PHE A 943 29.17 -71.57 18.25
C PHE A 943 30.48 -70.95 18.78
N GLY A 944 31.40 -70.61 17.86
CA GLY A 944 32.66 -69.90 18.17
C GLY A 944 32.50 -68.47 18.70
N LEU A 945 31.31 -68.11 19.17
CA LEU A 945 30.96 -66.83 19.78
C LEU A 945 31.20 -66.84 21.29
N GLY A 946 31.29 -68.01 21.94
CA GLY A 946 31.47 -68.13 23.39
C GLY A 946 32.69 -67.38 23.94
N VAL A 947 33.79 -67.33 23.18
CA VAL A 947 34.99 -66.56 23.53
C VAL A 947 34.75 -65.04 23.56
N LEU A 948 33.81 -64.51 22.76
CA LEU A 948 33.48 -63.07 22.75
C LEU A 948 32.85 -62.59 24.07
N THR A 949 32.38 -63.50 24.93
CA THR A 949 31.88 -63.15 26.27
C THR A 949 32.92 -62.43 27.13
N MET A 950 34.22 -62.54 26.82
CA MET A 950 35.28 -61.76 27.48
C MET A 950 35.08 -60.24 27.35
N PHE A 951 34.42 -59.78 26.29
CA PHE A 951 34.12 -58.37 26.10
C PHE A 951 32.96 -57.84 26.98
N HIS A 952 32.29 -58.72 27.75
CA HIS A 952 31.50 -58.24 28.91
C HIS A 952 32.40 -57.46 29.88
N VAL A 953 33.62 -57.95 30.14
CA VAL A 953 34.49 -57.44 31.21
C VAL A 953 35.59 -56.50 30.73
N ALA A 954 36.07 -56.67 29.49
CA ALA A 954 37.19 -55.92 28.91
C ALA A 954 36.84 -55.21 27.59
N GLU A 955 37.64 -54.21 27.19
CA GLU A 955 37.60 -53.59 25.85
C GLU A 955 38.63 -54.20 24.88
N ILE A 956 39.78 -54.63 25.40
CA ILE A 956 40.82 -55.33 24.66
C ILE A 956 41.05 -56.71 25.31
N ALA A 957 41.33 -57.74 24.51
CA ALA A 957 41.76 -59.04 25.00
C ALA A 957 43.19 -59.35 24.52
N ILE A 958 44.00 -59.97 25.38
CA ILE A 958 45.39 -60.32 25.07
C ILE A 958 45.58 -61.80 25.39
N VAL A 959 45.88 -62.60 24.38
CA VAL A 959 46.02 -64.06 24.49
C VAL A 959 47.48 -64.44 24.27
N ILE A 960 48.08 -65.15 25.22
CA ILE A 960 49.47 -65.64 25.13
C ILE A 960 49.45 -67.16 25.18
N SER A 961 50.01 -67.79 24.15
CA SER A 961 50.11 -69.25 24.06
C SER A 961 51.19 -69.68 23.06
N GLY A 962 51.96 -70.71 23.41
CA GLY A 962 53.06 -71.20 22.58
C GLY A 962 54.06 -70.08 22.26
N SER A 963 54.40 -69.90 21.00
CA SER A 963 55.35 -68.89 20.51
C SER A 963 54.76 -67.49 20.29
N TYR A 964 53.48 -67.24 20.62
CA TYR A 964 52.75 -66.06 20.15
C TYR A 964 51.99 -65.30 21.25
N ALA A 965 51.84 -63.99 21.02
CA ALA A 965 50.87 -63.13 21.67
C ALA A 965 49.89 -62.57 20.62
N LEU A 966 48.59 -62.63 20.90
CA LEU A 966 47.53 -62.07 20.07
C LEU A 966 46.80 -60.96 20.84
N PHE A 967 46.80 -59.76 20.27
CA PHE A 967 46.03 -58.61 20.75
C PHE A 967 44.74 -58.49 19.94
N ILE A 968 43.61 -58.30 20.62
CA ILE A 968 42.27 -58.23 20.02
C ILE A 968 41.52 -56.98 20.52
N ASP A 969 41.33 -56.01 19.63
CA ASP A 969 40.60 -54.74 19.84
C ASP A 969 39.43 -54.62 18.83
N PRO A 970 38.21 -55.06 19.18
CA PRO A 970 37.03 -54.92 18.32
C PRO A 970 36.68 -53.47 17.95
N SER A 971 37.22 -52.45 18.64
CA SER A 971 36.96 -51.04 18.32
C SER A 971 37.73 -50.52 17.11
N LYS A 972 38.88 -51.14 16.78
CA LYS A 972 39.88 -50.67 15.81
C LYS A 972 40.55 -49.33 16.18
N THR A 973 40.53 -48.93 17.45
CA THR A 973 41.04 -47.60 17.89
C THR A 973 42.33 -47.66 18.69
N HIS A 974 42.61 -48.76 19.40
CA HIS A 974 43.69 -48.87 20.39
C HIS A 974 44.98 -49.50 19.87
N LEU A 975 44.94 -50.18 18.72
CA LEU A 975 46.14 -50.76 18.10
C LEU A 975 47.02 -49.70 17.40
N PRO A 976 48.35 -49.97 17.26
CA PRO A 976 49.32 -49.06 16.65
C PRO A 976 49.15 -48.87 15.14
N ILE A 977 48.49 -49.82 14.48
CA ILE A 977 48.15 -49.81 13.05
C ILE A 977 46.68 -49.40 12.93
N ALA A 978 46.38 -48.44 12.05
CA ALA A 978 45.01 -47.99 11.84
C ALA A 978 44.10 -49.12 11.30
N SER A 979 42.82 -49.10 11.70
CA SER A 979 41.75 -49.92 11.11
C SER A 979 41.85 -51.45 11.25
N ARG A 980 42.78 -52.00 12.06
CA ARG A 980 42.84 -53.42 12.43
C ARG A 980 42.12 -53.70 13.77
N THR A 981 41.48 -54.86 13.91
CA THR A 981 41.13 -55.45 15.22
C THR A 981 42.20 -56.34 15.82
N ALA A 982 42.96 -57.05 14.99
CA ALA A 982 43.83 -58.13 15.45
C ALA A 982 45.31 -57.84 15.15
N LEU A 983 46.18 -58.23 16.09
CA LEU A 983 47.62 -58.19 15.92
C LEU A 983 48.27 -59.40 16.60
N LYS A 984 48.63 -60.41 15.81
CA LYS A 984 49.46 -61.56 16.23
C LYS A 984 50.93 -61.16 16.13
N LEU A 985 51.69 -61.38 17.20
CA LEU A 985 53.12 -61.07 17.33
C LEU A 985 53.87 -62.30 17.85
N PRO A 986 55.09 -62.57 17.37
CA PRO A 986 55.99 -63.52 18.03
C PRO A 986 56.27 -63.07 19.46
N LEU A 987 56.10 -63.95 20.45
CA LEU A 987 56.27 -63.64 21.86
C LEU A 987 57.73 -63.22 22.18
N LYS A 988 58.69 -63.76 21.42
CA LYS A 988 60.11 -63.32 21.42
C LYS A 988 60.30 -61.86 21.01
N ASP A 989 59.57 -61.39 19.99
CA ASP A 989 59.67 -60.02 19.52
C ASP A 989 58.99 -59.06 20.50
N LEU A 990 57.87 -59.50 21.11
CA LEU A 990 57.22 -58.78 22.20
C LEU A 990 58.16 -58.60 23.41
N LEU A 991 58.86 -59.66 23.82
CA LEU A 991 59.88 -59.63 24.88
C LEU A 991 61.06 -58.67 24.55
N SER A 992 61.46 -58.56 23.28
CA SER A 992 62.59 -57.73 22.87
C SER A 992 62.23 -56.25 22.74
N TRP A 993 61.08 -55.93 22.11
CA TRP A 993 60.74 -54.56 21.69
C TRP A 993 59.74 -53.87 22.62
N TYR A 994 58.76 -54.62 23.13
CA TYR A 994 57.63 -54.10 23.91
C TYR A 994 57.32 -54.93 25.18
N PRO A 995 58.32 -55.24 26.04
CA PRO A 995 58.19 -56.20 27.14
C PRO A 995 57.20 -55.79 28.24
N ASP A 996 56.84 -54.51 28.33
CA ASP A 996 55.98 -54.00 29.41
C ASP A 996 54.53 -54.51 29.25
N HIS A 997 54.16 -55.01 28.06
CA HIS A 997 52.92 -55.76 27.84
C HIS A 997 52.81 -57.05 28.69
N LEU A 998 53.93 -57.59 29.18
CA LEU A 998 53.98 -58.81 30.00
C LEU A 998 54.11 -58.53 31.50
N ALA A 999 54.24 -57.27 31.91
CA ALA A 999 54.43 -56.88 33.32
C ALA A 999 53.35 -57.41 34.29
N PRO A 1000 52.03 -57.48 33.96
CA PRO A 1000 51.01 -58.04 34.87
C PRO A 1000 51.22 -59.52 35.20
N LEU A 1001 51.95 -60.25 34.36
CA LEU A 1001 52.11 -61.69 34.40
C LEU A 1001 53.41 -62.14 35.10
N GLN A 1002 54.35 -61.20 35.30
CA GLN A 1002 55.60 -61.47 36.00
C GLN A 1002 55.32 -61.90 37.46
N GLY A 1003 56.07 -62.89 37.95
CA GLY A 1003 55.92 -63.42 39.31
C GLY A 1003 54.67 -64.30 39.53
N LEU A 1004 54.11 -64.90 38.47
CA LEU A 1004 53.09 -65.94 38.58
C LEU A 1004 53.71 -67.32 38.30
N ASP A 1005 53.57 -68.28 39.21
CA ASP A 1005 54.06 -69.66 39.03
C ASP A 1005 53.46 -70.36 37.78
N LEU A 1006 52.28 -69.91 37.35
CA LEU A 1006 51.58 -70.39 36.14
C LEU A 1006 52.04 -69.69 34.84
N PHE A 1007 52.95 -68.71 34.92
CA PHE A 1007 53.46 -67.96 33.77
C PHE A 1007 54.99 -67.96 33.72
N ASN A 1008 55.55 -68.95 33.04
CA ASN A 1008 56.98 -69.09 32.79
C ASN A 1008 57.22 -69.25 31.27
N ILE A 1009 57.99 -68.35 30.69
CA ILE A 1009 58.39 -68.36 29.27
C ILE A 1009 59.83 -68.85 29.18
N ASP A 1010 60.13 -69.76 28.26
CA ASP A 1010 61.53 -69.99 27.88
C ASP A 1010 62.08 -68.76 27.15
N ASN A 1011 62.96 -68.01 27.82
CA ASN A 1011 63.57 -66.79 27.28
C ASN A 1011 64.46 -67.02 26.04
N MET A 1012 64.87 -68.26 25.73
CA MET A 1012 65.67 -68.57 24.53
C MET A 1012 64.81 -68.75 23.28
N THR A 1013 63.72 -69.51 23.40
CA THR A 1013 62.79 -69.79 22.29
C THR A 1013 61.65 -68.78 22.18
N GLY A 1014 61.28 -68.13 23.29
CA GLY A 1014 60.08 -67.29 23.39
C GLY A 1014 58.79 -68.12 23.50
N TYR A 1015 58.82 -69.29 24.13
CA TYR A 1015 57.70 -70.24 24.18
C TYR A 1015 57.03 -70.31 25.57
N TYR A 1016 55.69 -70.31 25.59
CA TYR A 1016 54.87 -70.47 26.79
C TYR A 1016 54.05 -71.78 26.77
N HIS A 1017 54.24 -72.62 27.80
CA HIS A 1017 53.56 -73.90 27.97
C HIS A 1017 52.17 -73.77 28.63
N GLY A 1018 51.27 -73.04 27.98
CA GLY A 1018 49.87 -72.94 28.38
C GLY A 1018 49.10 -71.96 27.49
N THR A 1019 47.90 -71.59 27.93
CA THR A 1019 47.08 -70.54 27.32
C THR A 1019 46.61 -69.61 28.41
N LEU A 1020 46.97 -68.33 28.29
CA LEU A 1020 46.57 -67.28 29.23
C LEU A 1020 45.87 -66.15 28.48
N PHE A 1021 44.63 -65.87 28.88
CA PHE A 1021 43.86 -64.70 28.46
C PHE A 1021 44.00 -63.62 29.53
N MET A 1022 44.69 -62.53 29.22
CA MET A 1022 44.72 -61.33 30.04
C MET A 1022 43.61 -60.38 29.57
N LEU A 1023 42.69 -60.07 30.49
CA LEU A 1023 41.50 -59.28 30.26
C LEU A 1023 41.51 -58.05 31.20
N PRO A 1024 42.07 -56.90 30.75
CA PRO A 1024 41.99 -55.62 31.45
C PRO A 1024 40.54 -55.24 31.75
N LEU A 1025 40.18 -55.11 33.04
CA LEU A 1025 38.82 -54.81 33.44
C LEU A 1025 38.45 -53.38 33.05
N ARG A 1026 37.29 -53.23 32.39
CA ARG A 1026 36.84 -51.96 31.82
C ARG A 1026 36.76 -50.87 32.89
N SER A 1027 37.65 -49.90 32.81
CA SER A 1027 37.77 -48.79 33.77
C SER A 1027 37.28 -47.47 33.17
N THR A 1028 37.22 -46.41 33.98
CA THR A 1028 36.82 -45.07 33.51
C THR A 1028 37.76 -44.48 32.46
N SER A 1029 39.06 -44.80 32.48
CA SER A 1029 40.01 -44.33 31.45
C SER A 1029 39.80 -44.99 30.09
N HIS A 1030 39.02 -46.09 30.04
CA HIS A 1030 38.68 -46.77 28.79
C HIS A 1030 37.45 -46.15 28.12
N LEU A 1031 36.65 -45.35 28.84
CA LEU A 1031 35.37 -44.80 28.36
C LEU A 1031 35.58 -43.54 27.51
N GLY A 1032 35.73 -43.72 26.19
CA GLY A 1032 35.75 -42.60 25.24
C GLY A 1032 35.84 -43.06 23.78
N GLY A 1033 35.15 -42.36 22.89
CA GLY A 1033 35.12 -42.70 21.47
C GLY A 1033 34.30 -43.96 21.16
N ARG A 1034 34.79 -44.79 20.25
CA ARG A 1034 34.15 -46.04 19.81
C ARG A 1034 34.52 -47.17 20.79
N THR A 1035 33.63 -47.52 21.71
CA THR A 1035 33.85 -48.58 22.73
C THR A 1035 32.81 -49.71 22.60
N ILE A 1036 33.11 -50.88 23.18
CA ILE A 1036 32.20 -52.03 23.22
C ILE A 1036 31.08 -51.79 24.24
N SER A 1037 31.39 -51.25 25.41
CA SER A 1037 30.40 -50.86 26.41
C SER A 1037 30.78 -49.57 27.15
N SER A 1038 29.77 -48.78 27.52
CA SER A 1038 29.91 -47.57 28.34
C SER A 1038 29.96 -47.83 29.85
N THR A 1039 29.82 -49.09 30.29
CA THR A 1039 29.64 -49.44 31.72
C THR A 1039 30.91 -50.06 32.31
N VAL A 1040 31.53 -49.34 33.26
CA VAL A 1040 32.68 -49.80 34.08
C VAL A 1040 32.42 -51.20 34.66
N PHE A 1041 33.43 -52.07 34.61
CA PHE A 1041 33.36 -53.42 35.15
C PHE A 1041 34.28 -53.57 36.39
N PRO A 1042 33.82 -53.20 37.59
CA PRO A 1042 34.67 -53.21 38.79
C PRO A 1042 34.98 -54.63 39.26
N THR A 1043 36.12 -54.83 39.92
CA THR A 1043 36.54 -56.15 40.41
C THR A 1043 35.49 -56.83 41.30
N SER A 1044 34.73 -56.06 42.09
CA SER A 1044 33.64 -56.57 42.93
C SER A 1044 32.53 -57.27 42.15
N ARG A 1045 32.25 -56.83 40.92
CA ARG A 1045 31.29 -57.49 40.00
C ARG A 1045 31.84 -58.80 39.47
N PHE A 1046 33.13 -58.83 39.11
CA PHE A 1046 33.77 -60.07 38.67
C PHE A 1046 33.89 -61.11 39.79
N LYS A 1047 34.24 -60.66 41.01
CA LYS A 1047 34.23 -61.51 42.22
C LYS A 1047 32.83 -62.04 42.56
N GLN A 1048 31.74 -61.37 42.15
CA GLN A 1048 30.40 -61.97 42.22
C GLN A 1048 30.22 -63.10 41.19
N ILE A 1049 30.66 -62.93 39.95
CA ILE A 1049 30.60 -63.99 38.92
C ILE A 1049 31.38 -65.24 39.37
N LEU A 1050 32.54 -65.06 40.03
CA LEU A 1050 33.28 -66.18 40.61
C LEU A 1050 32.56 -66.84 41.79
N ARG A 1051 31.84 -66.09 42.64
CA ARG A 1051 31.00 -66.66 43.70
C ARG A 1051 29.85 -67.48 43.13
N ASP A 1052 29.13 -66.93 42.14
CA ASP A 1052 28.04 -67.61 41.44
C ASP A 1052 28.55 -68.90 40.75
N PHE A 1053 29.72 -68.84 40.12
CA PHE A 1053 30.31 -70.01 39.46
C PHE A 1053 30.77 -71.09 40.45
N ARG A 1054 31.29 -70.71 41.63
CA ARG A 1054 31.71 -71.66 42.68
C ARG A 1054 30.62 -72.68 43.03
N GLU A 1055 29.34 -72.27 43.01
CA GLU A 1055 28.19 -73.13 43.28
C GLU A 1055 28.04 -74.32 42.30
N SER A 1056 28.61 -74.22 41.10
CA SER A 1056 28.56 -75.25 40.04
C SER A 1056 29.93 -75.73 39.57
N ALA A 1057 31.02 -75.11 40.04
CA ALA A 1057 32.39 -75.48 39.67
C ALA A 1057 32.78 -76.89 40.13
N ALA A 1058 32.29 -77.33 41.30
CA ALA A 1058 32.49 -78.70 41.78
C ALA A 1058 31.78 -79.72 40.87
N ASP A 1059 30.48 -79.53 40.59
CA ASP A 1059 29.71 -80.43 39.73
C ASP A 1059 30.26 -80.48 38.29
N SER A 1060 30.85 -79.38 37.82
CA SER A 1060 31.52 -79.32 36.51
C SER A 1060 32.67 -80.34 36.38
N LEU A 1061 33.33 -80.72 37.48
CA LEU A 1061 34.36 -81.78 37.49
C LEU A 1061 33.79 -83.19 37.25
N LEU A 1062 32.48 -83.41 37.43
CA LEU A 1062 31.84 -84.70 37.15
C LEU A 1062 31.66 -84.95 35.64
N PHE A 1063 31.59 -83.88 34.85
CA PHE A 1063 31.29 -83.92 33.42
C PHE A 1063 32.47 -83.49 32.53
N THR A 1064 33.60 -83.11 33.14
CA THR A 1064 34.85 -82.74 32.48
C THR A 1064 35.98 -83.71 32.84
N LYS A 1065 37.06 -83.71 32.04
CA LYS A 1065 38.32 -84.40 32.31
C LYS A 1065 39.27 -83.60 33.20
N LEU A 1066 38.94 -82.34 33.50
CA LEU A 1066 39.76 -81.43 34.32
C LEU A 1066 40.08 -82.06 35.70
N GLU A 1067 41.34 -81.98 36.10
CA GLU A 1067 41.87 -82.41 37.40
C GLU A 1067 41.65 -81.34 38.47
N SER A 1068 41.72 -80.05 38.11
CA SER A 1068 41.35 -78.94 38.99
C SER A 1068 40.68 -77.76 38.30
N ILE A 1069 39.75 -77.13 39.02
CA ILE A 1069 39.09 -75.86 38.71
C ILE A 1069 39.22 -74.97 39.95
N GLY A 1070 39.67 -73.74 39.81
CA GLY A 1070 39.74 -72.82 40.96
C GLY A 1070 39.82 -71.34 40.62
N ALA A 1071 39.68 -70.52 41.64
CA ALA A 1071 39.81 -69.06 41.58
C ALA A 1071 40.87 -68.57 42.57
N MET A 1072 41.61 -67.56 42.14
CA MET A 1072 42.67 -66.92 42.91
C MET A 1072 42.52 -65.41 42.86
N HIS A 1073 43.09 -64.70 43.84
CA HIS A 1073 43.23 -63.25 43.78
C HIS A 1073 44.66 -62.80 44.09
N ARG A 1074 45.10 -61.70 43.46
CA ARG A 1074 46.45 -61.15 43.61
C ARG A 1074 46.38 -59.65 43.84
N ARG A 1075 47.02 -59.18 44.92
CA ARG A 1075 46.86 -57.80 45.42
C ARG A 1075 48.03 -56.88 45.03
N THR A 1076 49.22 -57.44 44.80
CA THR A 1076 50.42 -56.72 44.32
C THR A 1076 51.26 -57.60 43.39
N SER A 1077 52.19 -57.00 42.65
CA SER A 1077 53.20 -57.72 41.87
C SER A 1077 54.13 -58.57 42.75
N SER A 1078 54.40 -58.14 43.99
CA SER A 1078 55.22 -58.85 44.96
C SER A 1078 54.49 -59.97 45.73
N SER A 1079 53.16 -60.00 45.71
CA SER A 1079 52.38 -61.10 46.29
C SER A 1079 52.22 -62.25 45.30
N ASN A 1080 52.51 -63.48 45.76
CA ASN A 1080 51.96 -64.68 45.13
C ASN A 1080 50.42 -64.60 45.19
N PRO A 1081 49.69 -65.17 44.21
CA PRO A 1081 48.23 -65.19 44.24
C PRO A 1081 47.71 -66.09 45.38
N GLU A 1082 46.72 -65.60 46.13
CA GLU A 1082 45.99 -66.30 47.21
C GLU A 1082 44.82 -67.11 46.61
N TRP A 1083 44.44 -68.25 47.20
CA TRP A 1083 43.35 -69.10 46.67
C TRP A 1083 42.00 -68.73 47.30
N ASP A 1084 41.11 -68.12 46.50
CA ASP A 1084 39.71 -67.92 46.92
C ASP A 1084 39.01 -69.27 47.15
N TRP A 1085 39.25 -70.23 46.26
CA TRP A 1085 38.82 -71.63 46.34
C TRP A 1085 39.43 -72.48 45.21
N GLU A 1086 39.65 -73.77 45.47
CA GLU A 1086 40.02 -74.77 44.46
C GLU A 1086 39.19 -76.05 44.66
N PHE A 1087 38.66 -76.61 43.59
CA PHE A 1087 38.13 -77.98 43.56
C PHE A 1087 39.07 -78.88 42.74
N ALA A 1088 39.48 -80.00 43.31
CA ALA A 1088 40.33 -80.99 42.65
C ALA A 1088 39.65 -82.37 42.60
N ALA A 1089 39.73 -83.06 41.46
CA ALA A 1089 39.08 -84.35 41.21
C ALA A 1089 40.08 -85.51 41.13
N GLU A 1090 40.21 -86.26 42.23
CA GLU A 1090 40.90 -87.55 42.31
C GLU A 1090 40.00 -88.62 41.63
N ARG A 1091 40.34 -89.12 40.43
CA ARG A 1091 39.54 -90.14 39.70
C ARG A 1091 40.22 -91.51 39.69
N VAL A 1092 39.48 -92.56 40.05
CA VAL A 1092 39.95 -93.95 40.07
C VAL A 1092 38.99 -94.84 39.27
N ILE A 1093 39.48 -95.51 38.23
CA ILE A 1093 38.70 -96.47 37.44
C ILE A 1093 38.58 -97.75 38.28
N SER A 1094 37.36 -98.13 38.66
CA SER A 1094 37.12 -99.22 39.62
C SER A 1094 36.80 -100.57 38.97
N GLN A 1095 36.16 -100.56 37.80
CA GLN A 1095 35.89 -101.76 36.99
C GLN A 1095 35.63 -101.34 35.53
N GLN A 1096 36.21 -102.08 34.58
CA GLN A 1096 35.69 -102.16 33.21
C GLN A 1096 34.89 -103.46 33.10
N SER A 1097 33.61 -103.35 32.74
CA SER A 1097 32.75 -104.50 32.53
C SER A 1097 32.74 -104.93 31.06
N SER A 1098 32.52 -106.21 30.78
CA SER A 1098 32.42 -106.75 29.42
C SER A 1098 31.29 -106.14 28.56
N ASN A 1099 30.42 -105.34 29.17
CA ASN A 1099 29.19 -104.82 28.58
C ASN A 1099 29.27 -103.29 28.37
N ASN A 1100 30.40 -102.81 27.83
CA ASN A 1100 30.61 -101.44 27.35
C ASN A 1100 30.28 -100.33 28.38
N THR A 1101 30.50 -100.63 29.66
CA THR A 1101 30.17 -99.75 30.81
C THR A 1101 31.38 -99.62 31.72
N ASP A 1102 31.86 -98.37 31.85
CA ASP A 1102 32.96 -97.95 32.71
C ASP A 1102 32.42 -97.40 34.03
N VAL A 1103 33.07 -97.76 35.16
CA VAL A 1103 32.71 -97.27 36.50
C VAL A 1103 33.89 -96.51 37.12
N ILE A 1104 33.75 -95.19 37.19
CA ILE A 1104 34.77 -94.26 37.68
C ILE A 1104 34.37 -93.73 39.05
N GLN A 1105 35.20 -94.00 40.07
CA GLN A 1105 35.08 -93.37 41.38
C GLN A 1105 35.73 -91.99 41.31
N THR A 1106 34.92 -90.94 41.27
CA THR A 1106 35.37 -89.55 41.25
C THR A 1106 35.25 -88.96 42.65
N THR A 1107 36.38 -88.54 43.18
CA THR A 1107 36.49 -87.95 44.52
C THR A 1107 36.85 -86.48 44.37
N ILE A 1108 35.92 -85.59 44.72
CA ILE A 1108 36.13 -84.14 44.65
C ILE A 1108 36.55 -83.66 46.04
N VAL A 1109 37.69 -82.95 46.08
CA VAL A 1109 38.24 -82.31 47.28
C VAL A 1109 38.20 -80.81 47.08
N GLU A 1110 37.53 -80.10 47.98
CA GLU A 1110 37.60 -78.65 48.08
C GLU A 1110 38.83 -78.26 48.91
N LYS A 1111 39.57 -77.26 48.43
CA LYS A 1111 40.68 -76.64 49.13
C LYS A 1111 40.50 -75.12 49.20
N GLN A 1112 40.92 -74.53 50.31
CA GLN A 1112 41.13 -73.09 50.46
C GLN A 1112 42.46 -72.90 51.18
N ASP A 1113 43.34 -72.05 50.65
CA ASP A 1113 44.72 -71.84 51.15
C ASP A 1113 45.47 -73.16 51.45
N GLY A 1114 45.29 -74.15 50.56
CA GLY A 1114 45.88 -75.50 50.67
C GLY A 1114 45.20 -76.45 51.67
N ASN A 1115 44.37 -75.95 52.59
CA ASN A 1115 43.63 -76.76 53.55
C ASN A 1115 42.43 -77.45 52.90
N LYS A 1116 42.25 -78.75 53.15
CA LYS A 1116 41.12 -79.54 52.63
C LYS A 1116 39.86 -79.25 53.46
N LEU A 1117 38.91 -78.51 52.90
CA LEU A 1117 37.66 -78.10 53.58
C LEU A 1117 36.58 -79.19 53.54
N SER A 1118 36.33 -79.74 52.35
CA SER A 1118 35.26 -80.72 52.12
C SER A 1118 35.70 -81.81 51.14
N LYS A 1119 35.05 -82.98 51.22
CA LYS A 1119 35.37 -84.14 50.38
C LYS A 1119 34.11 -84.89 49.98
N ALA A 1120 33.72 -84.77 48.72
CA ALA A 1120 32.62 -85.53 48.10
C ALA A 1120 33.17 -86.77 47.40
N LYS A 1121 32.38 -87.86 47.40
CA LYS A 1121 32.66 -89.09 46.64
C LYS A 1121 31.47 -89.41 45.74
N TRP A 1122 31.75 -89.65 44.47
CA TRP A 1122 30.77 -89.92 43.43
C TRP A 1122 31.15 -91.17 42.66
N THR A 1123 30.23 -92.10 42.50
CA THR A 1123 30.38 -93.21 41.56
C THR A 1123 29.74 -92.82 40.23
N ILE A 1124 30.56 -92.49 39.24
CA ILE A 1124 30.12 -92.17 37.89
C ILE A 1124 30.09 -93.48 37.10
N VAL A 1125 28.89 -93.86 36.64
CA VAL A 1125 28.68 -95.00 35.73
C VAL A 1125 28.37 -94.46 34.35
N SER A 1126 29.22 -94.76 33.37
CA SER A 1126 29.06 -94.32 31.98
C SER A 1126 29.03 -95.53 31.05
N SER A 1127 27.99 -95.64 30.23
CA SER A 1127 27.85 -96.69 29.21
C SER A 1127 27.86 -96.11 27.80
N SER A 1128 28.58 -96.77 26.90
CA SER A 1128 28.72 -96.33 25.50
C SER A 1128 27.82 -97.14 24.58
N LEU A 1129 26.81 -96.49 23.98
CA LEU A 1129 25.92 -97.10 23.00
C LEU A 1129 26.38 -96.80 21.56
N PRO A 1130 26.51 -97.81 20.68
CA PRO A 1130 26.74 -97.58 19.25
C PRO A 1130 25.63 -96.70 18.63
N PRO A 1131 25.93 -95.77 17.70
CA PRO A 1131 24.92 -94.86 17.13
C PRO A 1131 23.72 -95.57 16.48
N GLN A 1132 23.96 -96.75 15.89
CA GLN A 1132 22.93 -97.62 15.31
C GLN A 1132 21.94 -98.18 16.35
N ASN A 1133 22.30 -98.23 17.63
CA ASN A 1133 21.42 -98.67 18.73
C ASN A 1133 20.60 -97.51 19.33
N ILE A 1134 20.88 -96.27 18.94
CA ILE A 1134 20.07 -95.11 19.32
C ILE A 1134 18.80 -95.09 18.42
N PRO A 1135 17.58 -94.95 18.99
CA PRO A 1135 16.36 -94.84 18.21
C PRO A 1135 16.41 -93.71 17.19
N GLU A 1136 15.95 -93.97 15.97
CA GLU A 1136 16.15 -93.09 14.82
C GLU A 1136 15.60 -91.67 15.04
N ALA A 1137 14.42 -91.56 15.65
CA ALA A 1137 13.79 -90.29 16.05
C ALA A 1137 14.62 -89.43 17.03
N ARG A 1138 15.68 -89.98 17.66
CA ARG A 1138 16.62 -89.23 18.53
C ARG A 1138 18.02 -89.06 17.94
N ARG A 1139 18.35 -89.65 16.79
CA ARG A 1139 19.67 -89.45 16.14
C ARG A 1139 19.85 -88.03 15.61
N ASN A 1140 18.79 -87.46 15.05
CA ASN A 1140 18.83 -86.19 14.32
C ASN A 1140 18.25 -85.00 15.11
N HIS A 1141 18.01 -85.14 16.42
CA HIS A 1141 17.46 -84.05 17.23
C HIS A 1141 18.54 -83.02 17.56
N PRO A 1142 18.32 -81.70 17.35
CA PRO A 1142 19.36 -80.68 17.51
C PRO A 1142 19.81 -80.49 18.97
N SER A 1143 18.98 -80.88 19.93
CA SER A 1143 19.26 -80.85 21.37
C SER A 1143 19.44 -82.26 21.94
N LYS A 1144 20.69 -82.60 22.31
CA LYS A 1144 21.05 -83.85 22.99
C LYS A 1144 20.93 -83.67 24.51
N HIS A 1145 19.76 -83.95 25.09
CA HIS A 1145 19.55 -83.86 26.53
C HIS A 1145 20.07 -85.12 27.24
N VAL A 1146 21.10 -84.96 28.08
CA VAL A 1146 21.57 -86.00 29.02
C VAL A 1146 20.76 -85.86 30.31
N HIS A 1147 19.95 -86.86 30.64
CA HIS A 1147 19.25 -86.92 31.93
C HIS A 1147 20.14 -87.63 32.96
N VAL A 1148 20.70 -86.86 33.89
CA VAL A 1148 21.49 -87.41 35.00
C VAL A 1148 20.55 -87.75 36.16
N LEU A 1149 20.45 -89.04 36.50
CA LEU A 1149 19.74 -89.51 37.69
C LEU A 1149 20.71 -89.65 38.87
N LEU A 1150 20.76 -88.61 39.71
CA LEU A 1150 21.52 -88.64 40.96
C LEU A 1150 20.77 -89.48 42.01
N TYR A 1151 21.14 -90.74 42.15
CA TYR A 1151 20.66 -91.57 43.26
C TYR A 1151 21.40 -91.22 44.56
N PRO A 1152 20.70 -90.80 45.64
CA PRO A 1152 21.33 -90.67 46.94
C PRO A 1152 21.69 -92.06 47.50
N PRO A 1153 22.78 -92.20 48.28
CA PRO A 1153 23.08 -93.45 48.97
C PRO A 1153 21.97 -93.76 50.00
N PRO A 1154 21.61 -95.04 50.21
CA PRO A 1154 20.53 -95.42 51.12
C PRO A 1154 20.86 -95.03 52.56
N ARG A 1155 20.19 -93.98 53.06
CA ARG A 1155 20.15 -93.63 54.49
C ARG A 1155 18.89 -94.22 55.10
N ASN A 1156 19.04 -94.92 56.21
CA ASN A 1156 17.90 -95.31 57.04
C ASN A 1156 17.36 -94.10 57.83
N PHE A 1157 16.08 -94.20 58.15
CA PHE A 1157 15.28 -93.39 59.10
C PHE A 1157 14.73 -92.01 58.68
N ASP A 1158 13.39 -92.00 58.75
CA ASP A 1158 12.41 -90.96 59.07
C ASP A 1158 12.33 -89.64 58.31
N TYR A 1159 11.18 -89.51 57.63
CA TYR A 1159 10.63 -88.28 57.10
C TYR A 1159 9.78 -87.54 58.14
N SER A 1160 9.80 -86.21 58.09
CA SER A 1160 8.69 -85.36 58.49
C SER A 1160 8.70 -84.08 57.66
N PRO A 1161 8.00 -84.04 56.51
CA PRO A 1161 8.07 -82.92 55.58
C PRO A 1161 7.11 -81.80 55.97
N ARG A 1162 7.58 -80.55 55.86
CA ARG A 1162 6.78 -79.32 55.74
C ARG A 1162 7.43 -78.41 54.69
N PRO A 1163 6.63 -77.50 54.08
CA PRO A 1163 6.77 -77.14 52.67
C PRO A 1163 7.84 -76.08 52.36
#